data_AF-A0A534LE85-F1
#
_entry.id   AF-A0A534LE85-F1
#
_cell.length_a   1.000
_cell.length_b   1.000
_cell.length_c   1.000
_cell.angle_alpha   90.00
_cell.angle_beta   90.00
_cell.angle_gamma   90.00
#
_symmetry.space_group_name_H-M   'P 1'
#
loop_
_entity.id
_entity.type
_entity.pdbx_description
1 polymer ?
#
loop_
_entity_poly.entity_id
_entity_poly.type
_entity_poly.pdbx_seq_one_letter_code
_entity_poly.pdbx_strand_id
1 'polypeptide(L)'
;MNTRKYPAAALFLVLAAAVLVPFVVAPLGSTVLKMTGVLNPAANRASAETRPLVGAVGANSAPQVVRNATNLIADGTFDAIPGPWIYTNGTTGAVTASRDPQARARLGHTTPVLRFDSMDDVFGANPWTSSVSNGQVSSNLSQETAIRTEGNGSMRDDIAVVSNNQRAGAIRDDPLPWNWSGYDRLAIWMNKATPGTLWAWVYVQDENGQNTWGLFSLVGGWYRYPMDLGPPLDLTRVSSVEIAFASTGAATGTVYIDDIVLFNSTTFAESAHVAQTFTKAIPTGGSPNSLRLVFDLQATASSNVDATLAVAIGNRVEWSGTPVAGTRTVDVDVSGDVALQATGSFLLVFSLQLNRTGWEEPSMTAWIDNVGLVIPGTLARIAVTPTTASVLVGQTAVFTAGGWDTDGNPVPLTGTNWSSTIGQIVSANDTSATLQAPAQRGTGLVTATHGTITGTANVTVDLPAIVIPPSSPRDLIIWPAFALVVGAFGAAGFLALRRSAKHAFRMEDLFLINGEGLLIAHTTSRRDSHGDEDILAGMLTAIMSFAQDVFQEEIGGLRQFEIGNKTVALERSEHVYVAAIGSGPIRNRLSTSLRDFLADIEERYGDRLQWWSGMNEDLVGIDAMVQLFAKRERYRRGDWKRHAAPDAGSGPVQEPELGAEIHLVIVPKAPLRPL
;
A
#
# COMPACT_ATOMS: atom_id res chain seq x y z
N MET A 1 40.28 -83.97 -0.95
CA MET A 1 41.34 -84.49 -1.84
C MET A 1 41.76 -83.36 -2.76
N ASN A 2 43.00 -82.83 -2.61
CA ASN A 2 43.67 -81.86 -3.49
C ASN A 2 42.99 -80.48 -3.74
N THR A 3 43.68 -79.35 -3.95
CA THR A 3 45.03 -78.86 -3.59
C THR A 3 45.03 -77.33 -3.77
N ARG A 4 45.92 -76.63 -3.04
CA ARG A 4 46.63 -75.35 -3.36
C ARG A 4 46.24 -74.62 -4.67
N LYS A 5 46.20 -73.28 -4.71
CA LYS A 5 47.39 -72.40 -4.61
C LYS A 5 47.07 -70.92 -4.27
N TYR A 6 47.81 -70.37 -3.31
CA TYR A 6 48.25 -68.95 -3.23
C TYR A 6 49.38 -68.70 -4.27
N PRO A 7 49.92 -67.47 -4.50
CA PRO A 7 49.81 -66.20 -3.77
C PRO A 7 49.39 -65.03 -4.71
N ALA A 8 49.67 -63.73 -4.57
CA ALA A 8 50.50 -62.83 -3.72
C ALA A 8 49.95 -61.39 -3.94
N ALA A 9 50.26 -60.34 -3.16
CA ALA A 9 50.84 -60.16 -1.83
C ALA A 9 50.70 -58.66 -1.45
N ALA A 10 50.92 -58.34 -0.16
CA ALA A 10 51.42 -57.04 0.33
C ALA A 10 50.49 -55.79 0.19
N LEU A 11 50.43 -54.84 1.14
CA LEU A 11 51.19 -54.68 2.39
C LEU A 11 50.42 -53.75 3.38
N PHE A 12 50.28 -54.18 4.65
CA PHE A 12 50.56 -53.40 5.90
C PHE A 12 49.75 -52.13 6.26
N LEU A 13 49.60 -51.69 7.52
CA LEU A 13 49.77 -52.33 8.86
C LEU A 13 49.08 -51.45 9.96
N VAL A 14 48.24 -52.06 10.80
CA VAL A 14 48.16 -52.02 12.31
C VAL A 14 48.51 -50.75 13.11
N LEU A 15 47.65 -50.42 14.11
CA LEU A 15 47.90 -50.38 15.58
C LEU A 15 46.55 -50.03 16.28
N ALA A 16 45.94 -50.68 17.29
CA ALA A 16 46.29 -51.58 18.40
C ALA A 16 46.47 -50.91 19.79
N ALA A 17 46.04 -51.63 20.85
CA ALA A 17 45.96 -51.29 22.30
C ALA A 17 44.86 -50.27 22.71
N ALA A 18 43.89 -50.50 23.62
CA ALA A 18 43.69 -51.35 24.82
C ALA A 18 44.12 -50.72 26.16
N VAL A 19 43.23 -50.75 27.17
CA VAL A 19 43.47 -51.01 28.62
C VAL A 19 42.14 -50.98 29.45
N LEU A 20 42.14 -51.81 30.51
CA LEU A 20 41.18 -52.21 31.56
C LEU A 20 40.03 -51.24 32.02
N VAL A 21 38.84 -51.67 32.52
CA VAL A 21 38.37 -52.79 33.42
C VAL A 21 38.45 -52.39 34.94
N PRO A 22 37.45 -52.69 35.81
CA PRO A 22 36.24 -51.88 36.09
C PRO A 22 36.08 -51.58 37.61
N PHE A 23 34.89 -51.17 38.11
CA PHE A 23 34.28 -51.72 39.35
C PHE A 23 32.77 -51.37 39.48
N VAL A 24 32.16 -51.68 40.64
CA VAL A 24 30.84 -52.33 40.76
C VAL A 24 30.13 -52.05 42.12
N VAL A 25 28.79 -52.30 42.21
CA VAL A 25 27.83 -52.14 43.37
C VAL A 25 27.32 -50.69 43.57
N ALA A 26 26.03 -50.30 43.54
CA ALA A 26 24.68 -50.86 43.86
C ALA A 26 24.17 -50.53 45.31
N PRO A 27 22.90 -50.78 45.70
CA PRO A 27 21.81 -49.78 45.54
C PRO A 27 20.89 -49.57 46.80
N LEU A 28 19.72 -48.91 46.58
CA LEU A 28 18.46 -48.88 47.38
C LEU A 28 18.25 -47.74 48.41
N GLY A 29 16.98 -47.33 48.57
CA GLY A 29 16.54 -46.43 49.65
C GLY A 29 15.26 -45.62 49.39
N SER A 30 14.14 -46.25 49.01
CA SER A 30 12.83 -45.57 48.93
C SER A 30 12.11 -45.57 50.28
N THR A 31 11.57 -44.42 50.71
CA THR A 31 10.49 -44.40 51.71
C THR A 31 9.55 -43.22 51.50
N VAL A 32 8.25 -43.53 51.37
CA VAL A 32 7.15 -42.57 51.41
C VAL A 32 6.68 -42.43 52.86
N LEU A 33 6.42 -41.21 53.33
CA LEU A 33 5.48 -41.01 54.43
C LEU A 33 4.63 -39.75 54.19
N LYS A 34 3.33 -39.97 54.26
CA LYS A 34 2.27 -38.98 54.11
C LYS A 34 1.74 -38.71 55.51
N MET A 35 1.57 -37.44 55.92
CA MET A 35 0.70 -37.13 57.05
C MET A 35 -0.04 -35.81 56.84
N THR A 36 -1.25 -35.76 57.39
CA THR A 36 -2.36 -34.89 56.97
C THR A 36 -2.83 -33.93 58.04
N GLY A 37 -3.16 -32.70 57.64
CA GLY A 37 -4.17 -31.86 58.29
C GLY A 37 -3.68 -30.90 59.39
N VAL A 38 -4.48 -29.91 59.82
CA VAL A 38 -5.84 -29.56 59.36
C VAL A 38 -6.24 -28.11 59.77
N LEU A 39 -7.15 -27.49 59.01
CA LEU A 39 -8.05 -26.34 59.33
C LEU A 39 -7.49 -24.92 59.67
N ASN A 40 -7.72 -23.96 58.74
CA ASN A 40 -8.72 -22.86 58.76
C ASN A 40 -8.99 -22.00 60.05
N PRO A 41 -9.67 -20.82 59.96
CA PRO A 41 -9.93 -19.92 58.81
C PRO A 41 -9.81 -18.39 59.14
N ALA A 42 -10.24 -17.55 58.17
CA ALA A 42 -10.91 -16.25 58.32
C ALA A 42 -10.07 -14.96 58.59
N ALA A 43 -10.46 -13.77 58.09
CA ALA A 43 -11.39 -13.40 56.99
C ALA A 43 -11.33 -11.90 56.66
N ASN A 44 -11.76 -11.53 55.42
CA ASN A 44 -12.38 -10.25 55.02
C ASN A 44 -11.56 -8.94 55.09
N ARG A 45 -11.83 -7.89 54.31
CA ARG A 45 -12.58 -7.65 53.03
C ARG A 45 -12.02 -6.31 52.48
N ALA A 46 -11.65 -6.19 51.21
CA ALA A 46 -12.49 -6.04 50.01
C ALA A 46 -13.08 -4.62 49.80
N SER A 47 -12.58 -4.03 48.71
CA SER A 47 -13.11 -3.02 47.77
C SER A 47 -14.56 -2.52 47.89
N ALA A 48 -14.74 -1.26 47.48
CA ALA A 48 -15.97 -0.75 46.84
C ALA A 48 -15.64 0.33 45.81
N GLU A 49 -16.16 0.21 44.59
CA GLU A 49 -16.23 1.28 43.58
C GLU A 49 -17.57 2.02 43.67
N THR A 50 -17.63 3.28 43.21
CA THR A 50 -18.67 3.79 42.28
C THR A 50 -18.31 5.19 41.75
N ARG A 51 -18.94 5.61 40.65
CA ARG A 51 -18.40 6.61 39.67
C ARG A 51 -19.42 7.78 39.41
N PRO A 52 -19.31 8.63 38.36
CA PRO A 52 -18.93 10.06 38.47
C PRO A 52 -20.01 11.07 38.00
N LEU A 53 -19.72 12.39 38.02
CA LEU A 53 -20.38 13.39 37.16
C LEU A 53 -19.45 14.53 36.64
N VAL A 54 -19.32 14.57 35.30
CA VAL A 54 -19.30 15.74 34.38
C VAL A 54 -18.25 16.86 34.52
N GLY A 55 -17.50 17.12 33.44
CA GLY A 55 -17.18 18.51 33.04
C GLY A 55 -15.76 18.87 32.56
N ALA A 56 -15.16 18.16 31.58
CA ALA A 56 -13.97 18.68 30.87
C ALA A 56 -13.94 18.22 29.40
N VAL A 57 -13.53 19.12 28.50
CA VAL A 57 -13.41 18.89 27.05
C VAL A 57 -12.25 17.94 26.75
N GLY A 58 -12.47 16.97 25.86
CA GLY A 58 -11.46 15.97 25.51
C GLY A 58 -10.37 16.51 24.59
N ALA A 59 -9.20 16.82 25.14
CA ALA A 59 -7.95 16.88 24.38
C ALA A 59 -7.37 15.47 24.27
N ASN A 60 -7.65 14.79 23.14
CA ASN A 60 -7.18 13.42 22.89
C ASN A 60 -5.80 13.40 22.23
N SER A 61 -4.80 13.88 22.95
CA SER A 61 -3.37 13.71 22.63
C SER A 61 -2.54 13.84 23.91
N ALA A 62 -2.83 12.96 24.88
CA ALA A 62 -1.90 12.77 25.99
C ALA A 62 -0.59 12.21 25.41
N PRO A 63 0.56 12.89 25.53
CA PRO A 63 1.83 12.28 25.16
C PRO A 63 1.97 11.00 25.98
N GLN A 64 2.35 9.89 25.34
CA GLN A 64 2.77 8.74 26.12
C GLN A 64 3.97 9.18 26.96
N VAL A 65 3.78 9.26 28.28
CA VAL A 65 4.85 9.59 29.22
C VAL A 65 5.77 8.37 29.27
N VAL A 66 6.68 8.31 28.30
CA VAL A 66 7.69 7.27 28.12
C VAL A 66 8.52 7.22 29.41
N ARG A 67 8.55 6.06 30.08
CA ARG A 67 8.98 5.98 31.48
C ARG A 67 10.48 5.78 31.68
N ASN A 68 11.24 5.53 30.61
CA ASN A 68 12.71 5.40 30.65
C ASN A 68 13.48 5.97 29.44
N ALA A 69 12.81 6.38 28.35
CA ALA A 69 13.50 6.97 27.19
C ALA A 69 13.65 8.49 27.34
N THR A 70 14.81 9.04 26.95
CA THR A 70 15.03 10.50 26.98
C THR A 70 14.73 11.08 25.60
N ASN A 71 13.62 11.80 25.46
CA ASN A 71 13.41 12.68 24.30
C ASN A 71 14.26 13.95 24.48
N LEU A 72 15.08 14.28 23.50
CA LEU A 72 15.93 15.47 23.49
C LEU A 72 15.21 16.73 22.99
N ILE A 73 14.02 16.58 22.36
CA ILE A 73 13.21 17.67 21.81
C ILE A 73 12.31 18.24 22.91
N ALA A 74 12.36 19.56 23.11
CA ALA A 74 11.72 20.23 24.24
C ALA A 74 10.21 20.50 24.05
N ASP A 75 9.72 20.44 22.81
CA ASP A 75 8.33 20.75 22.43
C ASP A 75 7.99 19.99 21.14
N GLY A 76 7.98 18.66 21.19
CA GLY A 76 7.78 17.82 20.00
C GLY A 76 6.40 17.97 19.35
N THR A 77 5.39 18.35 20.14
CA THR A 77 3.99 18.56 19.75
C THR A 77 3.68 20.02 19.41
N PHE A 78 4.70 20.90 19.35
CA PHE A 78 4.56 22.34 19.05
C PHE A 78 3.53 23.08 19.93
N ASP A 79 3.19 22.58 21.12
CA ASP A 79 2.14 23.11 21.98
C ASP A 79 2.54 24.43 22.67
N ALA A 80 3.84 24.66 22.87
CA ALA A 80 4.33 25.83 23.60
C ALA A 80 4.16 27.14 22.82
N ILE A 81 3.76 28.21 23.52
CA ILE A 81 3.60 29.57 22.97
C ILE A 81 4.15 30.61 23.98
N PRO A 82 5.25 31.33 23.64
CA PRO A 82 6.15 31.09 22.53
C PRO A 82 6.91 29.77 22.71
N GLY A 83 6.93 28.93 21.69
CA GLY A 83 7.66 27.67 21.70
C GLY A 83 9.15 27.84 21.37
N PRO A 84 9.97 26.81 21.61
CA PRO A 84 11.39 26.78 21.27
C PRO A 84 11.68 26.64 19.76
N TRP A 85 10.65 26.60 18.93
CA TRP A 85 10.74 26.50 17.46
C TRP A 85 10.81 27.88 16.79
N ILE A 86 11.78 28.04 15.90
CA ILE A 86 11.97 29.23 15.05
C ILE A 86 11.43 28.90 13.66
N TYR A 87 10.59 29.79 13.11
CA TYR A 87 10.00 29.67 11.78
C TYR A 87 10.60 30.73 10.84
N THR A 88 11.05 30.31 9.66
CA THR A 88 11.70 31.17 8.67
C THR A 88 11.07 30.94 7.30
N ASN A 89 10.45 31.96 6.73
CA ASN A 89 9.92 31.94 5.35
C ASN A 89 11.06 31.86 4.32
N GLY A 90 10.71 31.50 3.08
CA GLY A 90 11.60 31.63 1.93
C GLY A 90 11.97 33.09 1.62
N THR A 91 12.95 33.28 0.74
CA THR A 91 13.59 34.58 0.48
C THR A 91 12.67 35.60 -0.19
N THR A 92 11.69 35.14 -0.96
CA THR A 92 10.61 35.95 -1.56
C THR A 92 9.36 36.04 -0.67
N GLY A 93 9.25 35.15 0.33
CA GLY A 93 8.08 35.01 1.19
C GLY A 93 6.91 34.23 0.57
N ALA A 94 7.09 33.64 -0.62
CA ALA A 94 6.06 32.81 -1.25
C ALA A 94 5.88 31.48 -0.51
N VAL A 95 6.97 30.79 -0.18
CA VAL A 95 6.96 29.60 0.66
C VAL A 95 7.07 30.05 2.12
N THR A 96 6.08 29.66 2.91
CA THR A 96 5.91 30.16 4.29
C THR A 96 6.20 29.08 5.31
N ALA A 97 6.69 29.51 6.49
CA ALA A 97 6.83 28.70 7.68
C ALA A 97 6.02 29.36 8.81
N SER A 98 5.14 28.59 9.44
CA SER A 98 4.28 29.10 10.53
C SER A 98 3.83 27.99 11.47
N ARG A 99 3.33 28.36 12.65
CA ARG A 99 2.61 27.44 13.53
C ARG A 99 1.13 27.42 13.14
N ASP A 100 0.61 26.24 12.84
CA ASP A 100 -0.81 26.00 12.56
C ASP A 100 -1.67 26.17 13.84
N PRO A 101 -2.95 26.54 13.74
CA PRO A 101 -3.84 26.64 14.91
C PRO A 101 -3.98 25.33 15.69
N GLN A 102 -3.76 24.18 15.02
CA GLN A 102 -3.80 22.83 15.59
C GLN A 102 -2.51 22.43 16.34
N ALA A 103 -1.61 23.37 16.66
CA ALA A 103 -0.32 23.08 17.30
C ALA A 103 0.60 22.19 16.45
N ARG A 104 0.85 22.59 15.20
CA ARG A 104 1.76 21.87 14.29
C ARG A 104 2.64 22.85 13.54
N ALA A 105 3.85 22.45 13.16
CA ALA A 105 4.64 23.26 12.25
C ALA A 105 4.11 23.10 10.82
N ARG A 106 3.74 24.21 10.18
CA ARG A 106 3.25 24.28 8.81
C ARG A 106 4.31 24.90 7.90
N LEU A 107 4.70 24.18 6.86
CA LEU A 107 5.57 24.65 5.79
C LEU A 107 4.82 24.54 4.46
N GLY A 108 4.84 25.57 3.60
CA GLY A 108 4.23 25.43 2.28
C GLY A 108 3.92 26.72 1.53
N HIS A 109 3.37 26.52 0.33
CA HIS A 109 2.82 27.57 -0.52
C HIS A 109 1.36 27.26 -0.86
N THR A 110 0.53 28.29 -0.96
CA THR A 110 -0.81 28.20 -1.52
C THR A 110 -1.08 29.51 -2.23
N THR A 111 -1.32 29.46 -3.53
CA THR A 111 -1.68 30.65 -4.30
C THR A 111 -3.03 31.18 -3.80
N PRO A 112 -3.13 32.47 -3.40
CA PRO A 112 -4.42 33.09 -3.11
C PRO A 112 -5.20 33.29 -4.41
N VAL A 113 -6.46 32.88 -4.41
CA VAL A 113 -7.33 32.88 -5.59
C VAL A 113 -8.61 33.64 -5.27
N LEU A 114 -9.05 34.52 -6.18
CA LEU A 114 -10.38 35.11 -6.18
C LEU A 114 -11.26 34.35 -7.17
N ARG A 115 -12.29 33.67 -6.69
CA ARG A 115 -13.35 33.14 -7.54
C ARG A 115 -14.22 34.30 -8.05
N PHE A 116 -14.22 34.50 -9.37
CA PHE A 116 -14.98 35.55 -10.04
C PHE A 116 -16.41 35.07 -10.35
N ASP A 117 -16.55 33.82 -10.81
CA ASP A 117 -17.83 33.19 -11.14
C ASP A 117 -17.72 31.67 -10.94
N SER A 118 -18.64 31.07 -10.17
CA SER A 118 -18.67 29.61 -9.95
C SER A 118 -19.43 28.83 -11.03
N MET A 119 -20.12 29.50 -11.97
CA MET A 119 -21.00 28.85 -12.97
C MET A 119 -22.17 28.03 -12.38
N ASP A 120 -22.49 28.23 -11.08
CA ASP A 120 -23.61 27.59 -10.38
C ASP A 120 -25.00 28.13 -10.77
N ASP A 121 -25.07 29.37 -11.28
CA ASP A 121 -26.30 30.06 -11.66
C ASP A 121 -26.11 30.87 -12.95
N VAL A 122 -26.01 30.16 -14.07
CA VAL A 122 -25.76 30.68 -15.43
C VAL A 122 -26.74 31.77 -15.84
N PHE A 123 -27.98 31.72 -15.34
CA PHE A 123 -29.06 32.65 -15.67
C PHE A 123 -29.49 33.53 -14.49
N GLY A 124 -28.59 33.70 -13.51
CA GLY A 124 -28.82 34.47 -12.29
C GLY A 124 -28.87 35.98 -12.50
N ALA A 125 -28.50 36.71 -11.44
CA ALA A 125 -28.55 38.18 -11.44
C ALA A 125 -27.60 38.84 -12.46
N ASN A 126 -26.48 38.19 -12.78
CA ASN A 126 -25.51 38.61 -13.80
C ASN A 126 -25.37 37.46 -14.83
N PRO A 127 -26.34 37.32 -15.76
CA PRO A 127 -26.48 36.12 -16.57
C PRO A 127 -25.42 36.03 -17.67
N TRP A 128 -25.00 34.81 -17.98
CA TRP A 128 -24.28 34.51 -19.21
C TRP A 128 -25.26 34.42 -20.38
N THR A 129 -24.88 34.97 -21.51
CA THR A 129 -25.70 35.06 -22.73
C THR A 129 -24.97 34.46 -23.92
N SER A 130 -25.69 33.97 -24.94
CA SER A 130 -25.05 33.37 -26.11
C SER A 130 -24.45 34.44 -27.04
N SER A 131 -23.15 34.32 -27.28
CA SER A 131 -22.41 35.07 -28.30
C SER A 131 -22.28 34.20 -29.56
N VAL A 132 -22.77 34.70 -30.70
CA VAL A 132 -22.66 34.01 -31.99
C VAL A 132 -22.19 34.98 -33.09
N SER A 133 -21.25 34.53 -33.91
CA SER A 133 -20.70 35.34 -35.00
C SER A 133 -21.70 35.69 -36.11
N ASN A 134 -22.72 34.86 -36.33
CA ASN A 134 -23.82 35.09 -37.27
C ASN A 134 -24.96 34.08 -37.02
N GLY A 135 -26.14 34.32 -37.61
CA GLY A 135 -27.34 33.49 -37.40
C GLY A 135 -27.35 32.09 -38.03
N GLN A 136 -26.25 31.62 -38.63
CA GLN A 136 -26.09 30.21 -39.03
C GLN A 136 -25.44 29.36 -37.92
N VAL A 137 -24.86 30.01 -36.91
CA VAL A 137 -24.15 29.40 -35.79
C VAL A 137 -25.06 29.41 -34.56
N SER A 138 -25.00 28.38 -33.72
CA SER A 138 -25.71 28.36 -32.43
C SER A 138 -24.77 28.13 -31.25
N SER A 139 -25.07 28.84 -30.15
CA SER A 139 -24.71 28.51 -28.78
C SER A 139 -26.02 28.43 -28.01
N ASN A 140 -26.21 27.37 -27.24
CA ASN A 140 -27.42 27.08 -26.50
C ASN A 140 -27.04 26.75 -25.05
N LEU A 141 -26.95 27.81 -24.25
CA LEU A 141 -26.57 27.74 -22.85
C LEU A 141 -27.64 27.01 -22.02
N SER A 142 -27.19 26.27 -21.02
CA SER A 142 -28.05 25.63 -20.01
C SER A 142 -27.28 25.42 -18.71
N GLN A 143 -28.00 25.34 -17.59
CA GLN A 143 -27.41 24.96 -16.31
C GLN A 143 -27.25 23.43 -16.27
N GLU A 144 -26.02 22.97 -16.08
CA GLU A 144 -25.71 21.58 -15.74
C GLU A 144 -25.54 21.44 -14.22
N THR A 145 -25.85 20.26 -13.68
CA THR A 145 -25.75 19.96 -12.23
C THR A 145 -25.04 18.64 -11.94
N ALA A 146 -24.96 17.72 -12.89
CA ALA A 146 -24.29 16.43 -12.73
C ALA A 146 -22.81 16.46 -13.17
N ILE A 147 -22.48 17.24 -14.21
CA ILE A 147 -21.11 17.35 -14.75
C ILE A 147 -20.55 18.70 -14.32
N ARG A 148 -19.70 18.70 -13.29
CA ARG A 148 -19.08 19.89 -12.69
C ARG A 148 -17.75 19.52 -12.03
N THR A 149 -16.93 20.52 -11.73
CA THR A 149 -15.68 20.40 -10.95
C THR A 149 -15.89 20.72 -9.48
N GLU A 150 -16.83 21.63 -9.18
CA GLU A 150 -17.05 22.15 -7.84
C GLU A 150 -18.55 22.39 -7.55
N GLY A 151 -18.87 23.17 -6.52
CA GLY A 151 -20.18 23.80 -6.37
C GLY A 151 -21.42 22.90 -6.45
N ASN A 152 -22.48 23.48 -7.01
CA ASN A 152 -23.79 22.91 -7.28
C ASN A 152 -24.08 22.70 -8.78
N GLY A 153 -23.35 23.38 -9.67
CA GLY A 153 -23.54 23.25 -11.12
C GLY A 153 -22.32 23.63 -11.95
N SER A 154 -22.50 23.63 -13.27
CA SER A 154 -21.59 24.23 -14.25
C SER A 154 -22.39 24.75 -15.44
N MET A 155 -21.79 25.58 -16.29
CA MET A 155 -22.42 25.97 -17.55
C MET A 155 -22.23 24.87 -18.60
N ARG A 156 -23.33 24.46 -19.24
CA ARG A 156 -23.31 23.67 -20.47
C ARG A 156 -23.63 24.56 -21.67
N ASP A 157 -22.85 24.45 -22.73
CA ASP A 157 -23.17 25.02 -24.04
C ASP A 157 -23.23 23.92 -25.12
N ASP A 158 -24.38 23.81 -25.80
CA ASP A 158 -24.56 22.98 -27.00
C ASP A 158 -24.35 23.83 -28.26
N ILE A 159 -23.21 23.63 -28.91
CA ILE A 159 -22.64 24.50 -29.94
C ILE A 159 -22.77 23.87 -31.33
N ALA A 160 -23.09 24.68 -32.34
CA ALA A 160 -23.04 24.30 -33.75
C ALA A 160 -22.35 25.37 -34.59
N VAL A 161 -21.20 25.01 -35.17
CA VAL A 161 -20.39 25.83 -36.09
C VAL A 161 -20.45 25.22 -37.49
N VAL A 162 -20.63 26.04 -38.53
CA VAL A 162 -20.93 25.57 -39.90
C VAL A 162 -19.74 25.70 -40.84
N SER A 163 -18.87 26.68 -40.63
CA SER A 163 -17.68 26.90 -41.43
C SER A 163 -16.52 27.47 -40.62
N ASN A 164 -15.31 27.39 -41.18
CA ASN A 164 -14.11 28.02 -40.63
C ASN A 164 -14.34 29.52 -40.38
N ASN A 165 -13.70 30.06 -39.34
CA ASN A 165 -13.76 31.48 -38.95
C ASN A 165 -15.14 31.99 -38.49
N GLN A 166 -16.11 31.10 -38.30
CA GLN A 166 -17.28 31.36 -37.44
C GLN A 166 -16.90 31.04 -35.99
N ARG A 167 -17.64 31.59 -35.01
CA ARG A 167 -17.55 31.25 -33.58
C ARG A 167 -18.92 31.29 -32.90
N ALA A 168 -19.08 30.50 -31.84
CA ALA A 168 -20.22 30.52 -30.91
C ALA A 168 -19.75 30.20 -29.49
N GLY A 169 -20.40 30.77 -28.49
CA GLY A 169 -20.10 30.50 -27.08
C GLY A 169 -20.87 31.41 -26.14
N ALA A 170 -20.35 31.63 -24.94
CA ALA A 170 -20.98 32.45 -23.91
C ALA A 170 -20.27 33.79 -23.72
N ILE A 171 -21.02 34.85 -23.43
CA ILE A 171 -20.49 36.14 -22.99
C ILE A 171 -21.21 36.61 -21.73
N ARG A 172 -20.44 37.15 -20.79
CA ARG A 172 -20.93 37.96 -19.68
C ARG A 172 -20.41 39.39 -19.84
N ASP A 173 -21.33 40.33 -19.85
CA ASP A 173 -21.11 41.76 -20.08
C ASP A 173 -21.94 42.51 -19.01
N ASP A 174 -21.29 42.88 -17.90
CA ASP A 174 -21.98 43.47 -16.75
C ASP A 174 -22.07 45.01 -16.92
N PRO A 175 -23.20 45.67 -16.54
CA PRO A 175 -23.34 47.12 -16.68
C PRO A 175 -22.38 47.99 -15.85
N LEU A 176 -21.60 47.37 -14.96
CA LEU A 176 -20.60 48.03 -14.11
C LEU A 176 -19.28 47.28 -14.26
N PRO A 177 -18.15 47.98 -14.44
CA PRO A 177 -16.88 47.34 -14.67
C PRO A 177 -16.32 46.71 -13.39
N TRP A 178 -15.63 45.58 -13.55
CA TRP A 178 -14.90 44.92 -12.49
C TRP A 178 -13.48 45.49 -12.38
N ASN A 179 -12.99 45.62 -11.14
CA ASN A 179 -11.61 45.98 -10.87
C ASN A 179 -10.80 44.73 -10.52
N TRP A 180 -9.96 44.30 -11.45
CA TRP A 180 -9.06 43.16 -11.34
C TRP A 180 -7.58 43.56 -11.21
N SER A 181 -7.27 44.84 -10.92
CA SER A 181 -5.90 45.35 -10.90
C SER A 181 -4.96 44.73 -9.84
N GLY A 182 -5.47 43.81 -9.01
CA GLY A 182 -4.71 43.01 -8.06
C GLY A 182 -4.37 41.60 -8.55
N TYR A 183 -4.63 41.27 -9.83
CA TYR A 183 -4.43 39.95 -10.44
C TYR A 183 -3.74 40.09 -11.80
N ASP A 184 -2.86 39.15 -12.14
CA ASP A 184 -2.16 39.09 -13.44
C ASP A 184 -2.56 37.86 -14.28
N ARG A 185 -3.42 36.98 -13.75
CA ARG A 185 -3.92 35.78 -14.45
C ARG A 185 -5.39 35.52 -14.20
N LEU A 186 -6.02 34.94 -15.22
CA LEU A 186 -7.34 34.30 -15.17
C LEU A 186 -7.15 32.81 -15.48
N ALA A 187 -7.89 31.93 -14.79
CA ALA A 187 -8.05 30.54 -15.19
C ALA A 187 -9.52 30.11 -15.15
N ILE A 188 -9.84 29.11 -15.96
CA ILE A 188 -11.18 28.57 -16.14
C ILE A 188 -11.12 27.05 -16.33
N TRP A 189 -12.09 26.29 -15.79
CA TRP A 189 -12.24 24.88 -16.11
C TRP A 189 -13.08 24.75 -17.38
N MET A 190 -12.61 23.96 -18.34
CA MET A 190 -13.40 23.59 -19.51
C MET A 190 -13.28 22.09 -19.77
N ASN A 191 -14.37 21.49 -20.25
CA ASN A 191 -14.44 20.07 -20.64
C ASN A 191 -15.18 19.94 -21.97
N LYS A 192 -14.50 19.43 -23.00
CA LYS A 192 -15.14 19.14 -24.29
C LYS A 192 -15.67 17.72 -24.30
N ALA A 193 -16.96 17.59 -23.99
CA ALA A 193 -17.64 16.30 -23.85
C ALA A 193 -17.73 15.52 -25.17
N THR A 194 -17.83 16.21 -26.30
CA THR A 194 -17.96 15.57 -27.62
C THR A 194 -16.60 15.36 -28.32
N PRO A 195 -16.37 14.21 -28.97
CA PRO A 195 -15.25 14.03 -29.90
C PRO A 195 -15.31 15.06 -31.04
N GLY A 196 -14.15 15.63 -31.42
CA GLY A 196 -14.07 16.68 -32.44
C GLY A 196 -13.04 17.76 -32.12
N THR A 197 -12.66 18.53 -33.14
CA THR A 197 -11.68 19.63 -33.10
C THR A 197 -12.34 20.97 -32.80
N LEU A 198 -12.72 21.18 -31.54
CA LEU A 198 -13.08 22.49 -31.01
C LEU A 198 -11.89 23.12 -30.28
N TRP A 199 -11.65 24.39 -30.57
CA TRP A 199 -10.78 25.30 -29.81
C TRP A 199 -11.62 26.33 -29.09
N ALA A 200 -11.13 26.83 -27.96
CA ALA A 200 -11.72 27.93 -27.20
C ALA A 200 -10.85 29.18 -27.30
N TRP A 201 -11.47 30.32 -27.55
CA TRP A 201 -10.91 31.62 -27.23
C TRP A 201 -11.57 32.14 -25.97
N VAL A 202 -10.76 32.65 -25.04
CA VAL A 202 -11.25 33.45 -23.92
C VAL A 202 -10.79 34.87 -24.20
N TYR A 203 -11.73 35.79 -24.40
CA TYR A 203 -11.48 37.23 -24.53
C TYR A 203 -11.88 37.93 -23.24
N VAL A 204 -11.05 38.84 -22.77
CA VAL A 204 -11.35 39.76 -21.67
C VAL A 204 -11.19 41.18 -22.19
N GLN A 205 -12.22 42.01 -22.03
CA GLN A 205 -12.28 43.37 -22.60
C GLN A 205 -12.59 44.42 -21.52
N ASP A 206 -12.03 45.62 -21.66
CA ASP A 206 -12.35 46.79 -20.83
C ASP A 206 -13.40 47.70 -21.49
N GLU A 207 -13.93 48.64 -20.70
CA GLU A 207 -14.90 49.65 -21.18
C GLU A 207 -14.40 50.51 -22.36
N ASN A 208 -13.08 50.61 -22.57
CA ASN A 208 -12.48 51.34 -23.69
C ASN A 208 -12.32 50.46 -24.95
N GLY A 209 -12.76 49.20 -24.88
CA GLY A 209 -12.69 48.22 -25.95
C GLY A 209 -11.33 47.55 -26.12
N GLN A 210 -10.32 47.82 -25.28
CA GLN A 210 -9.06 47.08 -25.34
C GLN A 210 -9.28 45.67 -24.78
N ASN A 211 -8.55 44.69 -25.31
CA ASN A 211 -8.69 43.30 -24.87
C ASN A 211 -7.35 42.56 -24.76
N THR A 212 -7.40 41.48 -23.98
CA THR A 212 -6.41 40.39 -24.01
C THR A 212 -7.17 39.07 -24.28
N TRP A 213 -6.46 38.05 -24.74
CA TRP A 213 -7.09 36.77 -25.09
C TRP A 213 -6.16 35.57 -24.90
N GLY A 214 -6.77 34.42 -24.57
CA GLY A 214 -6.14 33.10 -24.61
C GLY A 214 -6.76 32.24 -25.70
N LEU A 215 -5.95 31.41 -26.38
CA LEU A 215 -6.39 30.40 -27.35
C LEU A 215 -6.00 29.02 -26.85
N PHE A 216 -6.98 28.12 -26.73
CA PHE A 216 -6.82 26.81 -26.12
C PHE A 216 -7.37 25.69 -27.00
N SER A 217 -6.58 24.62 -27.14
CA SER A 217 -7.05 23.33 -27.67
C SER A 217 -7.78 22.58 -26.56
N LEU A 218 -9.06 22.28 -26.77
CA LEU A 218 -9.87 21.62 -25.75
C LEU A 218 -9.64 20.10 -25.72
N VAL A 219 -9.44 19.56 -24.52
CA VAL A 219 -9.38 18.12 -24.26
C VAL A 219 -10.73 17.59 -23.77
N GLY A 220 -10.92 16.27 -23.84
CA GLY A 220 -12.05 15.61 -23.17
C GLY A 220 -11.73 15.40 -21.70
N GLY A 221 -12.73 15.58 -20.83
CA GLY A 221 -12.51 15.69 -19.39
C GLY A 221 -12.20 17.12 -18.96
N TRP A 222 -12.24 17.39 -17.65
CA TRP A 222 -11.99 18.72 -17.10
C TRP A 222 -10.51 19.05 -17.14
N TYR A 223 -10.18 20.20 -17.74
CA TYR A 223 -8.84 20.78 -17.75
C TYR A 223 -8.87 22.28 -17.44
N ARG A 224 -7.81 22.77 -16.76
CA ARG A 224 -7.70 24.16 -16.31
C ARG A 224 -6.94 24.97 -17.35
N TYR A 225 -7.50 26.08 -17.79
CA TYR A 225 -6.94 26.89 -18.87
C TYR A 225 -6.55 28.28 -18.36
N PRO A 226 -5.27 28.49 -17.97
CA PRO A 226 -4.78 29.80 -17.54
C PRO A 226 -4.41 30.71 -18.71
N MET A 227 -4.69 32.01 -18.59
CA MET A 227 -4.23 33.08 -19.48
C MET A 227 -3.64 34.25 -18.68
N ASP A 228 -2.66 34.94 -19.27
CA ASP A 228 -2.10 36.17 -18.71
C ASP A 228 -3.05 37.36 -18.95
N LEU A 229 -3.27 38.14 -17.90
CA LEU A 229 -4.00 39.40 -17.89
C LEU A 229 -2.98 40.55 -17.92
N GLY A 230 -3.15 41.48 -18.86
CA GLY A 230 -2.18 42.57 -19.03
C GLY A 230 -2.45 43.45 -20.25
N PRO A 231 -1.55 44.42 -20.52
CA PRO A 231 -1.73 45.39 -21.59
C PRO A 231 -1.92 44.72 -22.95
N PRO A 232 -2.86 45.19 -23.79
CA PRO A 232 -3.47 46.52 -23.73
C PRO A 232 -4.69 46.69 -22.81
N LEU A 233 -5.16 45.64 -22.13
CA LEU A 233 -6.33 45.68 -21.23
C LEU A 233 -6.09 46.53 -19.97
N ASP A 234 -7.01 47.46 -19.65
CA ASP A 234 -7.08 48.14 -18.35
C ASP A 234 -7.82 47.29 -17.30
N LEU A 235 -7.05 46.63 -16.45
CA LEU A 235 -7.56 45.79 -15.37
C LEU A 235 -8.33 46.54 -14.28
N THR A 236 -8.31 47.88 -14.25
CA THR A 236 -9.13 48.65 -13.31
C THR A 236 -10.59 48.79 -13.76
N ARG A 237 -10.89 48.52 -15.05
CA ARG A 237 -12.20 48.75 -15.67
C ARG A 237 -12.62 47.66 -16.67
N VAL A 238 -12.45 46.39 -16.30
CA VAL A 238 -12.85 45.24 -17.14
C VAL A 238 -14.38 45.20 -17.26
N SER A 239 -14.93 45.11 -18.47
CA SER A 239 -16.40 45.14 -18.70
C SER A 239 -16.99 43.79 -19.09
N SER A 240 -16.26 42.97 -19.85
CA SER A 240 -16.80 41.71 -20.37
C SER A 240 -15.79 40.57 -20.48
N VAL A 241 -16.32 39.33 -20.42
CA VAL A 241 -15.62 38.08 -20.69
C VAL A 241 -16.42 37.29 -21.73
N GLU A 242 -15.82 37.03 -22.90
CA GLU A 242 -16.39 36.16 -23.95
C GLU A 242 -15.58 34.86 -24.03
N ILE A 243 -16.26 33.72 -23.88
CA ILE A 243 -15.70 32.38 -24.08
C ILE A 243 -16.29 31.85 -25.37
N ALA A 244 -15.54 31.93 -26.47
CA ALA A 244 -16.01 31.61 -27.81
C ALA A 244 -15.30 30.40 -28.41
N PHE A 245 -16.07 29.41 -28.84
CA PHE A 245 -15.59 28.16 -29.40
C PHE A 245 -15.72 28.16 -30.92
N ALA A 246 -14.77 27.50 -31.59
CA ALA A 246 -14.95 27.10 -32.98
C ALA A 246 -13.96 26.04 -33.47
N SER A 247 -13.99 25.81 -34.79
CA SER A 247 -13.45 24.64 -35.47
C SER A 247 -12.90 25.00 -36.86
N THR A 248 -12.12 24.08 -37.43
CA THR A 248 -11.55 24.17 -38.79
C THR A 248 -12.49 23.61 -39.88
N GLY A 249 -13.78 23.53 -39.59
CA GLY A 249 -14.84 22.99 -40.44
C GLY A 249 -16.18 22.96 -39.69
N ALA A 250 -17.22 22.37 -40.28
CA ALA A 250 -18.48 22.19 -39.58
C ALA A 250 -18.30 21.26 -38.36
N ALA A 251 -18.72 21.70 -37.18
CA ALA A 251 -18.63 20.95 -35.93
C ALA A 251 -19.84 21.25 -35.04
N THR A 252 -20.43 20.20 -34.49
CA THR A 252 -21.42 20.28 -33.42
C THR A 252 -20.85 19.63 -32.17
N GLY A 253 -20.98 20.26 -31.01
CA GLY A 253 -20.43 19.71 -29.79
C GLY A 253 -20.98 20.32 -28.52
N THR A 254 -20.89 19.56 -27.43
CA THR A 254 -21.22 20.02 -26.08
C THR A 254 -19.93 20.31 -25.34
N VAL A 255 -19.85 21.49 -24.72
CA VAL A 255 -18.80 21.87 -23.79
C VAL A 255 -19.40 22.19 -22.44
N TYR A 256 -18.65 21.88 -21.38
CA TYR A 256 -18.94 22.32 -20.03
C TYR A 256 -17.87 23.32 -19.60
N ILE A 257 -18.28 24.36 -18.89
CA ILE A 257 -17.45 25.48 -18.43
C ILE A 257 -17.73 25.67 -16.94
N ASP A 258 -16.69 25.81 -16.13
CA ASP A 258 -16.81 25.88 -14.68
C ASP A 258 -15.73 26.80 -14.05
N ASP A 259 -16.04 27.35 -12.88
CA ASP A 259 -15.17 28.06 -11.94
C ASP A 259 -14.15 29.04 -12.58
N ILE A 260 -14.56 30.26 -12.96
CA ILE A 260 -13.63 31.32 -13.38
C ILE A 260 -12.98 31.93 -12.15
N VAL A 261 -11.64 31.94 -12.13
CA VAL A 261 -10.86 32.52 -11.03
C VAL A 261 -9.75 33.44 -11.51
N LEU A 262 -9.32 34.32 -10.61
CA LEU A 262 -8.26 35.31 -10.78
C LEU A 262 -7.18 35.09 -9.73
N PHE A 263 -5.91 35.15 -10.14
CA PHE A 263 -4.76 34.92 -9.27
C PHE A 263 -3.54 35.72 -9.74
N ASN A 264 -2.45 35.64 -8.96
CA ASN A 264 -1.16 36.22 -9.33
C ASN A 264 -0.12 35.15 -9.64
N SER A 265 0.72 35.39 -10.63
CA SER A 265 1.78 34.48 -11.04
C SER A 265 2.96 34.56 -10.08
N THR A 266 3.01 33.63 -9.12
CA THR A 266 4.11 33.48 -8.17
C THR A 266 5.29 32.73 -8.80
N THR A 267 6.42 33.39 -9.06
CA THR A 267 7.66 32.72 -9.49
C THR A 267 8.59 32.52 -8.29
N PHE A 268 8.81 31.27 -7.89
CA PHE A 268 9.67 30.94 -6.76
C PHE A 268 10.37 29.58 -6.93
N ALA A 269 11.57 29.50 -6.35
CA ALA A 269 12.37 28.30 -6.17
C ALA A 269 13.16 28.51 -4.88
N GLU A 270 12.54 28.21 -3.74
CA GLU A 270 13.02 28.60 -2.42
C GLU A 270 12.64 27.58 -1.34
N SER A 271 13.25 27.74 -0.16
CA SER A 271 13.05 26.87 0.99
C SER A 271 12.52 27.66 2.18
N ALA A 272 11.51 27.11 2.84
CA ALA A 272 11.06 27.56 4.16
C ALA A 272 11.48 26.56 5.23
N HIS A 273 11.73 27.05 6.44
CA HIS A 273 12.38 26.27 7.50
C HIS A 273 11.67 26.39 8.84
N VAL A 274 11.65 25.30 9.60
CA VAL A 274 11.34 25.30 11.03
C VAL A 274 12.46 24.61 11.80
N ALA A 275 12.97 25.24 12.86
CA ALA A 275 14.19 24.80 13.54
C ALA A 275 14.11 24.90 15.07
N GLN A 276 14.76 23.97 15.77
CA GLN A 276 14.94 23.98 17.22
C GLN A 276 16.36 23.53 17.57
N THR A 277 16.97 24.18 18.56
CA THR A 277 18.22 23.72 19.17
C THR A 277 17.92 22.77 20.32
N PHE A 278 18.48 21.56 20.30
CA PHE A 278 18.46 20.62 21.43
C PHE A 278 19.86 20.42 22.03
N THR A 279 19.93 19.87 23.23
CA THR A 279 21.21 19.55 23.90
C THR A 279 21.26 18.07 24.28
N LYS A 280 22.31 17.38 23.81
CA LYS A 280 22.58 15.98 24.07
C LYS A 280 23.63 15.86 25.16
N ALA A 281 23.19 15.53 26.38
CA ALA A 281 24.05 15.40 27.56
C ALA A 281 24.75 14.03 27.69
N ILE A 282 24.28 13.01 26.94
CA ILE A 282 24.78 11.63 27.02
C ILE A 282 25.36 11.22 25.66
N PRO A 283 26.61 10.70 25.60
CA PRO A 283 27.17 10.18 24.35
C PRO A 283 26.48 8.87 23.94
N THR A 284 26.37 8.63 22.64
CA THR A 284 25.78 7.40 22.06
C THR A 284 26.82 6.74 21.16
N GLY A 285 26.72 5.42 20.97
CA GLY A 285 27.62 4.69 20.06
C GLY A 285 27.22 4.83 18.60
N GLY A 286 28.03 4.27 17.69
CA GLY A 286 27.67 4.10 16.28
C GLY A 286 26.83 2.86 15.98
N SER A 287 26.40 2.13 17.02
CA SER A 287 25.52 0.97 16.86
C SER A 287 24.14 1.42 16.35
N PRO A 288 23.56 0.72 15.36
CA PRO A 288 22.21 1.01 14.89
C PRO A 288 21.19 1.08 16.02
N ASN A 289 20.20 1.95 15.86
CA ASN A 289 19.12 2.23 16.82
C ASN A 289 19.53 2.86 18.15
N SER A 290 20.78 3.31 18.33
CA SER A 290 21.21 3.98 19.57
C SER A 290 20.77 5.45 19.69
N LEU A 291 20.34 6.07 18.58
CA LEU A 291 19.68 7.36 18.52
C LEU A 291 18.70 7.38 17.34
N ARG A 292 17.42 7.66 17.61
CA ARG A 292 16.36 7.65 16.59
C ARG A 292 15.57 8.96 16.57
N LEU A 293 15.34 9.47 15.38
CA LEU A 293 14.47 10.62 15.11
C LEU A 293 13.13 10.10 14.57
N VAL A 294 12.04 10.44 15.26
CA VAL A 294 10.67 10.11 14.86
C VAL A 294 9.87 11.40 14.74
N PHE A 295 9.02 11.52 13.73
CA PHE A 295 8.07 12.62 13.58
C PHE A 295 6.89 12.21 12.71
N ASP A 296 5.73 12.85 12.91
CA ASP A 296 4.60 12.72 12.00
C ASP A 296 4.68 13.78 10.90
N LEU A 297 4.41 13.35 9.68
CA LEU A 297 4.38 14.18 8.48
C LEU A 297 3.02 14.01 7.80
N GLN A 298 2.26 15.10 7.74
CA GLN A 298 1.09 15.22 6.87
C GLN A 298 1.42 16.14 5.68
N ALA A 299 0.92 15.84 4.48
CA ALA A 299 1.01 16.76 3.36
C ALA A 299 -0.26 16.77 2.49
N THR A 300 -0.45 17.86 1.74
CA THR A 300 -1.37 17.89 0.60
C THR A 300 -0.73 17.22 -0.62
N ALA A 301 -1.51 17.01 -1.68
CA ALA A 301 -0.92 16.80 -3.00
C ALA A 301 -0.10 18.03 -3.42
N SER A 302 0.94 17.81 -4.22
CA SER A 302 1.68 18.88 -4.90
C SER A 302 1.00 19.19 -6.23
N SER A 303 0.54 20.43 -6.40
CA SER A 303 0.02 20.94 -7.66
C SER A 303 0.95 22.02 -8.21
N ASN A 304 1.35 21.90 -9.48
CA ASN A 304 2.20 22.85 -10.21
C ASN A 304 3.54 23.21 -9.53
N VAL A 305 4.01 22.36 -8.60
CA VAL A 305 5.30 22.47 -7.90
C VAL A 305 6.00 21.11 -7.81
N ASP A 306 7.32 21.11 -7.88
CA ASP A 306 8.18 20.05 -7.38
C ASP A 306 8.55 20.36 -5.91
N ALA A 307 8.55 19.33 -5.06
CA ALA A 307 8.60 19.47 -3.61
C ALA A 307 9.60 18.49 -2.97
N THR A 308 10.53 19.02 -2.18
CA THR A 308 11.47 18.22 -1.39
C THR A 308 11.45 18.69 0.06
N LEU A 309 11.14 17.79 0.98
CA LEU A 309 11.31 18.01 2.42
C LEU A 309 12.61 17.32 2.86
N ALA A 310 13.49 18.07 3.51
CA ALA A 310 14.73 17.57 4.10
C ALA A 310 14.75 17.86 5.60
N VAL A 311 15.30 16.92 6.37
CA VAL A 311 15.53 17.06 7.81
C VAL A 311 17.02 16.95 8.06
N ALA A 312 17.58 18.00 8.63
CA ALA A 312 18.99 18.14 8.92
C ALA A 312 19.24 18.29 10.43
N ILE A 313 20.34 17.71 10.90
CA ILE A 313 20.85 17.94 12.24
C ILE A 313 22.29 18.48 12.13
N GLY A 314 22.52 19.66 12.70
CA GLY A 314 23.76 20.39 12.49
C GLY A 314 23.99 20.69 11.00
N ASN A 315 25.05 20.11 10.42
CA ASN A 315 25.43 20.33 9.03
C ASN A 315 25.11 19.13 8.11
N ARG A 316 24.41 18.10 8.60
CA ARG A 316 24.13 16.87 7.86
C ARG A 316 22.63 16.70 7.65
N VAL A 317 22.24 16.32 6.44
CA VAL A 317 20.88 15.86 6.14
C VAL A 317 20.77 14.39 6.55
N GLU A 318 19.89 14.12 7.51
CA GLU A 318 19.63 12.76 8.01
C GLU A 318 18.52 12.07 7.23
N TRP A 319 17.58 12.84 6.70
CA TRP A 319 16.48 12.33 5.88
C TRP A 319 16.06 13.35 4.84
N SER A 320 15.65 12.89 3.67
CA SER A 320 14.98 13.72 2.66
C SER A 320 14.02 12.90 1.83
N GLY A 321 12.91 13.50 1.42
CA GLY A 321 11.99 12.88 0.46
C GLY A 321 10.94 13.86 -0.06
N THR A 322 10.31 13.48 -1.16
CA THR A 322 9.12 14.17 -1.67
C THR A 322 7.94 13.94 -0.71
N PRO A 323 7.29 14.99 -0.21
CA PRO A 323 6.06 14.86 0.55
C PRO A 323 4.96 14.24 -0.32
N VAL A 324 4.21 13.29 0.25
CA VAL A 324 3.13 12.57 -0.43
C VAL A 324 1.84 12.89 0.33
N ALA A 325 0.74 13.06 -0.40
CA ALA A 325 -0.55 13.39 0.18
C ALA A 325 -0.99 12.37 1.25
N GLY A 326 -1.57 12.87 2.35
CA GLY A 326 -1.95 12.06 3.51
C GLY A 326 -0.99 12.22 4.69
N THR A 327 -1.12 11.36 5.69
CA THR A 327 -0.36 11.39 6.96
C THR A 327 0.47 10.11 7.12
N ARG A 328 1.71 10.24 7.57
CA ARG A 328 2.60 9.11 7.89
C ARG A 328 3.59 9.49 9.00
N THR A 329 3.93 8.53 9.84
CA THR A 329 5.07 8.63 10.76
C THR A 329 6.36 8.31 10.00
N VAL A 330 7.39 9.13 10.20
CA VAL A 330 8.75 8.92 9.68
C VAL A 330 9.66 8.57 10.86
N ASP A 331 10.46 7.52 10.69
CA ASP A 331 11.38 7.00 11.71
C ASP A 331 12.76 6.81 11.06
N VAL A 332 13.78 7.48 11.62
CA VAL A 332 15.12 7.62 11.04
C VAL A 332 16.16 7.22 12.09
N ASP A 333 16.98 6.22 11.79
CA ASP A 333 18.14 5.86 12.60
C ASP A 333 19.31 6.81 12.31
N VAL A 334 19.53 7.76 13.22
CA VAL A 334 20.59 8.78 13.11
C VAL A 334 21.85 8.39 13.89
N SER A 335 21.93 7.16 14.40
CA SER A 335 23.13 6.60 15.08
C SER A 335 24.39 6.63 14.21
N GLY A 336 24.19 6.60 12.89
CA GLY A 336 25.25 6.70 11.88
C GLY A 336 25.88 8.09 11.73
N ASP A 337 25.44 9.11 12.47
CA ASP A 337 26.15 10.38 12.54
C ASP A 337 27.16 10.46 13.69
N VAL A 338 28.44 10.56 13.31
CA VAL A 338 29.58 10.63 14.22
C VAL A 338 29.55 11.93 15.04
N ALA A 339 28.97 13.03 14.50
CA ALA A 339 28.81 14.26 15.27
C ALA A 339 27.78 14.06 16.40
N LEU A 340 26.67 13.36 16.14
CA LEU A 340 25.63 13.07 17.14
C LEU A 340 26.02 12.00 18.16
N GLN A 341 27.07 11.20 17.92
CA GLN A 341 27.61 10.27 18.93
C GLN A 341 28.17 11.00 20.16
N ALA A 342 28.72 12.21 19.97
CA ALA A 342 29.24 13.04 21.05
C ALA A 342 28.13 13.67 21.93
N THR A 343 28.56 14.38 22.97
CA THR A 343 27.72 15.33 23.71
C THR A 343 27.88 16.74 23.13
N GLY A 344 26.80 17.53 23.16
CA GLY A 344 26.81 18.88 22.59
C GLY A 344 25.42 19.46 22.38
N SER A 345 25.35 20.68 21.84
CA SER A 345 24.11 21.30 21.39
C SER A 345 24.05 21.29 19.87
N PHE A 346 22.91 20.89 19.32
CA PHE A 346 22.72 20.67 17.89
C PHE A 346 21.44 21.35 17.42
N LEU A 347 21.44 21.84 16.18
CA LEU A 347 20.27 22.44 15.55
C LEU A 347 19.56 21.38 14.70
N LEU A 348 18.30 21.06 15.02
CA LEU A 348 17.40 20.30 14.17
C LEU A 348 16.65 21.27 13.26
N VAL A 349 16.66 21.02 11.95
CA VAL A 349 15.99 21.85 10.94
C VAL A 349 15.17 20.97 10.00
N PHE A 350 13.87 21.26 9.89
CA PHE A 350 13.03 20.77 8.79
C PHE A 350 13.00 21.86 7.71
N SER A 351 13.27 21.49 6.48
CA SER A 351 13.40 22.40 5.33
C SER A 351 12.52 21.91 4.19
N LEU A 352 11.50 22.67 3.82
CA LEU A 352 10.67 22.38 2.65
C LEU A 352 11.13 23.28 1.51
N GLN A 353 11.77 22.70 0.50
CA GLN A 353 12.05 23.35 -0.77
C GLN A 353 10.89 23.11 -1.75
N LEU A 354 10.38 24.19 -2.33
CA LEU A 354 9.39 24.14 -3.41
C LEU A 354 9.93 24.88 -4.65
N ASN A 355 9.89 24.21 -5.80
CA ASN A 355 10.25 24.78 -7.09
C ASN A 355 8.99 24.78 -7.99
N ARG A 356 8.53 25.93 -8.49
CA ARG A 356 7.35 25.97 -9.38
C ARG A 356 7.65 25.29 -10.73
N THR A 357 6.72 24.47 -11.21
CA THR A 357 6.84 23.72 -12.47
C THR A 357 5.75 24.02 -13.51
N GLY A 358 4.58 24.53 -13.09
CA GLY A 358 3.42 24.75 -13.97
C GLY A 358 2.93 26.20 -14.06
N TRP A 359 1.97 26.43 -14.96
CA TRP A 359 1.41 27.76 -15.29
C TRP A 359 0.14 28.11 -14.51
N GLU A 360 -0.59 27.10 -14.04
CA GLU A 360 -1.68 27.21 -13.07
C GLU A 360 -1.15 27.57 -11.67
N GLU A 361 -2.07 27.65 -10.71
CA GLU A 361 -1.87 27.94 -9.30
C GLU A 361 -0.99 26.89 -8.59
N PRO A 362 0.26 27.21 -8.20
CA PRO A 362 1.04 26.33 -7.35
C PRO A 362 0.41 26.18 -5.96
N SER A 363 0.35 24.93 -5.48
CA SER A 363 -0.03 24.63 -4.10
C SER A 363 0.62 23.36 -3.58
N MET A 364 1.16 23.45 -2.36
CA MET A 364 1.63 22.34 -1.55
C MET A 364 1.77 22.81 -0.12
N THR A 365 1.25 22.07 0.86
CA THR A 365 1.54 22.28 2.28
C THR A 365 1.92 20.98 2.96
N ALA A 366 2.95 21.02 3.81
CA ALA A 366 3.28 19.99 4.78
C ALA A 366 3.06 20.50 6.21
N TRP A 367 2.63 19.59 7.08
CA TRP A 367 2.58 19.75 8.52
C TRP A 367 3.48 18.72 9.19
N ILE A 368 4.24 19.16 10.18
CA ILE A 368 5.13 18.34 11.01
C ILE A 368 4.61 18.39 12.45
N ASP A 369 4.56 17.23 13.09
CA ASP A 369 4.05 17.04 14.46
C ASP A 369 4.80 15.90 15.16
N ASN A 370 4.58 15.71 16.47
CA ASN A 370 5.09 14.61 17.30
C ASN A 370 6.61 14.34 17.16
N VAL A 371 7.42 15.40 17.06
CA VAL A 371 8.87 15.29 16.85
C VAL A 371 9.57 14.79 18.12
N GLY A 372 10.12 13.58 18.05
CA GLY A 372 10.91 12.96 19.11
C GLY A 372 12.31 12.60 18.62
N LEU A 373 13.35 13.02 19.35
CA LEU A 373 14.71 12.53 19.17
C LEU A 373 15.08 11.72 20.41
N VAL A 374 15.00 10.41 20.29
CA VAL A 374 14.95 9.48 21.42
C VAL A 374 16.26 8.74 21.56
N ILE A 375 16.84 8.82 22.77
CA ILE A 375 17.85 7.86 23.23
C ILE A 375 17.09 6.70 23.92
N PRO A 376 17.22 5.45 23.45
CA PRO A 376 16.57 4.29 24.08
C PRO A 376 16.97 4.11 25.54
N GLY A 377 16.06 3.55 26.35
CA GLY A 377 16.33 3.25 27.75
C GLY A 377 17.32 2.10 27.96
N THR A 378 17.55 1.74 29.22
CA THR A 378 18.32 0.52 29.54
C THR A 378 17.63 -0.71 28.97
N LEU A 379 18.42 -1.63 28.38
CA LEU A 379 17.95 -2.94 27.93
C LEU A 379 17.12 -3.62 29.03
N ALA A 380 15.91 -4.07 28.70
CA ALA A 380 14.99 -4.73 29.61
C ALA A 380 14.59 -6.15 29.16
N ARG A 381 14.53 -6.40 27.84
CA ARG A 381 14.24 -7.73 27.27
C ARG A 381 15.09 -8.00 26.03
N ILE A 382 15.35 -9.29 25.77
CA ILE A 382 15.89 -9.81 24.51
C ILE A 382 14.84 -10.74 23.92
N ALA A 383 14.58 -10.64 22.62
CA ALA A 383 13.77 -11.61 21.88
C ALA A 383 14.56 -12.17 20.71
N VAL A 384 14.37 -13.46 20.45
CA VAL A 384 15.12 -14.23 19.45
C VAL A 384 14.16 -14.68 18.34
N THR A 385 14.53 -14.42 17.09
CA THR A 385 13.74 -14.70 15.89
C THR A 385 14.47 -15.73 15.02
N PRO A 386 13.80 -16.78 14.53
CA PRO A 386 12.43 -17.19 14.85
C PRO A 386 12.31 -17.73 16.30
N THR A 387 11.17 -17.49 16.94
CA THR A 387 10.88 -17.96 18.30
C THR A 387 10.72 -19.49 18.39
N THR A 388 10.32 -20.11 17.29
CA THR A 388 10.26 -21.57 17.11
C THR A 388 10.88 -21.96 15.77
N ALA A 389 11.86 -22.87 15.77
CA ALA A 389 12.48 -23.41 14.56
C ALA A 389 12.35 -24.95 14.50
N SER A 390 12.11 -25.49 13.31
CA SER A 390 12.21 -26.92 13.01
C SER A 390 13.36 -27.14 12.04
N VAL A 391 14.34 -27.93 12.45
CA VAL A 391 15.60 -28.13 11.72
C VAL A 391 15.82 -29.63 11.52
N LEU A 392 16.23 -30.05 10.32
CA LEU A 392 16.57 -31.46 10.10
C LEU A 392 17.93 -31.79 10.70
N VAL A 393 18.10 -33.03 11.18
CA VAL A 393 19.38 -33.57 11.67
C VAL A 393 20.55 -33.20 10.73
N GLY A 394 21.59 -32.58 11.29
CA GLY A 394 22.80 -32.15 10.58
C GLY A 394 22.70 -30.88 9.73
N GLN A 395 21.53 -30.24 9.62
CA GLN A 395 21.37 -28.95 8.93
C GLN A 395 21.71 -27.76 9.83
N THR A 396 21.78 -26.56 9.24
CA THR A 396 21.98 -25.30 9.97
C THR A 396 20.71 -24.44 9.97
N ALA A 397 20.60 -23.56 10.97
CA ALA A 397 19.56 -22.54 11.08
C ALA A 397 20.15 -21.26 11.68
N VAL A 398 19.67 -20.10 11.22
CA VAL A 398 20.11 -18.78 11.70
C VAL A 398 19.05 -18.20 12.63
N PHE A 399 19.49 -17.66 13.76
CA PHE A 399 18.69 -16.93 14.74
C PHE A 399 19.21 -15.50 14.87
N THR A 400 18.32 -14.53 14.99
CA THR A 400 18.67 -13.14 15.27
C THR A 400 18.13 -12.71 16.63
N ALA A 401 18.85 -11.86 17.35
CA ALA A 401 18.44 -11.31 18.64
C ALA A 401 18.27 -9.79 18.54
N GLY A 402 17.11 -9.30 18.99
CA GLY A 402 16.87 -7.88 19.25
C GLY A 402 16.89 -7.60 20.74
N GLY A 403 17.32 -6.39 21.12
CA GLY A 403 17.14 -5.84 22.46
C GLY A 403 16.00 -4.83 22.47
N TRP A 404 15.28 -4.72 23.59
CA TRP A 404 14.29 -3.66 23.82
C TRP A 404 14.34 -3.17 25.27
N ASP A 405 13.99 -1.90 25.49
CA ASP A 405 13.78 -1.33 26.82
C ASP A 405 12.38 -1.70 27.39
N THR A 406 12.03 -1.13 28.55
CA THR A 406 10.73 -1.35 29.21
C THR A 406 9.55 -0.81 28.41
N ASP A 407 9.80 0.18 27.56
CA ASP A 407 8.79 0.98 26.90
C ASP A 407 8.55 0.49 25.46
N GLY A 408 9.42 -0.41 24.98
CA GLY A 408 9.30 -1.08 23.69
C GLY A 408 10.18 -0.50 22.59
N ASN A 409 11.07 0.44 22.91
CA ASN A 409 12.05 0.95 21.96
C ASN A 409 13.16 -0.09 21.73
N PRO A 410 13.70 -0.23 20.50
CA PRO A 410 14.83 -1.11 20.24
C PRO A 410 16.10 -0.59 20.94
N VAL A 411 16.82 -1.47 21.62
CA VAL A 411 18.09 -1.18 22.31
C VAL A 411 19.20 -2.01 21.66
N PRO A 412 20.34 -1.42 21.28
CA PRO A 412 21.46 -2.18 20.73
C PRO A 412 22.02 -3.19 21.76
N LEU A 413 22.36 -4.39 21.29
CA LEU A 413 23.07 -5.40 22.08
C LEU A 413 24.57 -5.32 21.77
N THR A 414 25.43 -5.45 22.78
CA THR A 414 26.90 -5.38 22.63
C THR A 414 27.59 -6.40 23.54
N GLY A 415 28.25 -7.40 22.96
CA GLY A 415 28.81 -8.54 23.69
C GLY A 415 27.78 -9.63 23.99
N THR A 416 26.84 -9.90 23.08
CA THR A 416 25.82 -10.95 23.27
C THR A 416 26.46 -12.34 23.28
N ASN A 417 26.28 -13.08 24.37
CA ASN A 417 26.72 -14.46 24.49
C ASN A 417 25.60 -15.42 24.03
N TRP A 418 25.91 -16.27 23.04
CA TRP A 418 24.98 -17.24 22.47
C TRP A 418 25.32 -18.66 22.93
N SER A 419 24.31 -19.39 23.37
CA SER A 419 24.43 -20.81 23.75
C SER A 419 23.28 -21.62 23.17
N SER A 420 23.48 -22.93 23.05
CA SER A 420 22.42 -23.87 22.68
C SER A 420 22.42 -25.08 23.61
N THR A 421 21.25 -25.59 23.96
CA THR A 421 21.09 -26.90 24.62
C THR A 421 20.90 -28.05 23.64
N ILE A 422 20.77 -27.76 22.34
CA ILE A 422 20.65 -28.75 21.26
C ILE A 422 21.53 -28.38 20.06
N GLY A 423 22.50 -29.23 19.71
CA GLY A 423 23.47 -28.91 18.66
C GLY A 423 24.54 -27.93 19.10
N GLN A 424 25.21 -27.28 18.14
CA GLN A 424 26.34 -26.39 18.38
C GLN A 424 26.13 -25.05 17.67
N ILE A 425 26.46 -23.93 18.33
CA ILE A 425 26.58 -22.63 17.69
C ILE A 425 27.91 -22.59 16.93
N VAL A 426 27.86 -22.42 15.61
CA VAL A 426 29.04 -22.49 14.71
C VAL A 426 29.61 -21.10 14.43
N SER A 427 28.76 -20.08 14.40
CA SER A 427 29.14 -18.68 14.32
C SER A 427 28.15 -17.83 15.10
N ALA A 428 28.62 -16.75 15.73
CA ALA A 428 27.79 -15.79 16.44
C ALA A 428 28.41 -14.39 16.42
N ASN A 429 27.56 -13.38 16.46
CA ASN A 429 27.89 -11.98 16.72
C ASN A 429 26.81 -11.38 17.65
N ASP A 430 26.86 -10.07 17.88
CA ASP A 430 25.98 -9.39 18.85
C ASP A 430 24.47 -9.55 18.57
N THR A 431 24.07 -9.76 17.32
CA THR A 431 22.66 -9.78 16.90
C THR A 431 22.25 -11.03 16.11
N SER A 432 23.16 -11.95 15.83
CA SER A 432 22.90 -13.15 15.01
C SER A 432 23.78 -14.34 15.41
N ALA A 433 23.22 -15.55 15.36
CA ALA A 433 23.95 -16.80 15.53
C ALA A 433 23.47 -17.91 14.59
N THR A 434 24.42 -18.72 14.11
CA THR A 434 24.14 -19.90 13.28
C THR A 434 24.26 -21.16 14.13
N LEU A 435 23.14 -21.85 14.31
CA LEU A 435 23.07 -23.17 14.91
C LEU A 435 23.35 -24.26 13.87
N GLN A 436 24.07 -25.30 14.26
CA GLN A 436 24.13 -26.59 13.56
C GLN A 436 23.44 -27.66 14.40
N ALA A 437 22.43 -28.32 13.81
CA ALA A 437 21.65 -29.35 14.46
C ALA A 437 22.49 -30.64 14.67
N PRO A 438 22.31 -31.34 15.80
CA PRO A 438 23.07 -32.55 16.12
C PRO A 438 22.63 -33.74 15.25
N ALA A 439 23.41 -34.83 15.31
CA ALA A 439 23.17 -36.08 14.59
C ALA A 439 21.95 -36.90 15.09
N GLN A 440 21.20 -36.39 16.07
CA GLN A 440 20.10 -37.09 16.75
C GLN A 440 18.89 -36.16 16.87
N ARG A 441 17.69 -36.73 16.82
CA ARG A 441 16.44 -35.99 17.09
C ARG A 441 16.38 -35.51 18.54
N GLY A 442 15.74 -34.37 18.76
CA GLY A 442 15.52 -33.82 20.10
C GLY A 442 14.84 -32.46 20.06
N THR A 443 14.58 -31.90 21.24
CA THR A 443 14.18 -30.51 21.42
C THR A 443 15.16 -29.80 22.34
N GLY A 444 15.32 -28.50 22.16
CA GLY A 444 16.17 -27.68 23.01
C GLY A 444 15.97 -26.19 22.74
N LEU A 445 16.87 -25.38 23.29
CA LEU A 445 16.78 -23.93 23.32
C LEU A 445 18.05 -23.33 22.72
N VAL A 446 17.89 -22.30 21.89
CA VAL A 446 18.95 -21.34 21.58
C VAL A 446 18.73 -20.12 22.46
N THR A 447 19.75 -19.71 23.20
CA THR A 447 19.67 -18.64 24.20
C THR A 447 20.68 -17.55 23.88
N ALA A 448 20.19 -16.33 23.66
CA ALA A 448 20.98 -15.10 23.60
C ALA A 448 21.00 -14.44 24.99
N THR A 449 22.18 -14.05 25.48
CA THR A 449 22.38 -13.47 26.81
C THR A 449 23.19 -12.18 26.73
N HIS A 450 22.71 -11.10 27.36
CA HIS A 450 23.44 -9.85 27.49
C HIS A 450 23.39 -9.37 28.95
N GLY A 451 24.53 -9.47 29.64
CA GLY A 451 24.59 -9.27 31.09
C GLY A 451 23.73 -10.31 31.83
N THR A 452 22.69 -9.85 32.52
CA THR A 452 21.72 -10.70 33.25
C THR A 452 20.44 -10.99 32.46
N ILE A 453 20.24 -10.38 31.29
CA ILE A 453 19.02 -10.48 30.49
C ILE A 453 19.21 -11.57 29.43
N THR A 454 18.20 -12.42 29.27
CA THR A 454 18.21 -13.53 28.30
C THR A 454 16.98 -13.50 27.41
N GLY A 455 17.15 -14.00 26.17
CA GLY A 455 16.07 -14.29 25.23
C GLY A 455 16.27 -15.69 24.64
N THR A 456 15.19 -16.44 24.45
CA THR A 456 15.24 -17.85 24.05
C THR A 456 14.37 -18.16 22.84
N ALA A 457 14.87 -19.01 21.94
CA ALA A 457 14.09 -19.63 20.87
C ALA A 457 14.04 -21.15 21.05
N ASN A 458 12.86 -21.74 20.82
CA ASN A 458 12.66 -23.19 20.85
C ASN A 458 13.12 -23.82 19.53
N VAL A 459 13.90 -24.89 19.61
CA VAL A 459 14.37 -25.63 18.44
C VAL A 459 13.99 -27.10 18.54
N THR A 460 13.28 -27.58 17.53
CA THR A 460 12.98 -29.00 17.33
C THR A 460 13.86 -29.54 16.22
N VAL A 461 14.58 -30.63 16.51
CA VAL A 461 15.44 -31.33 15.54
C VAL A 461 14.79 -32.66 15.20
N ASP A 462 14.43 -32.84 13.93
CA ASP A 462 13.74 -34.03 13.45
C ASP A 462 14.54 -34.82 12.41
N LEU A 463 14.21 -36.10 12.27
CA LEU A 463 14.79 -36.99 11.28
C LEU A 463 14.14 -36.77 9.90
N PRO A 464 14.86 -37.00 8.79
CA PRO A 464 14.23 -37.08 7.48
C PRO A 464 13.20 -38.22 7.46
N ALA A 465 11.96 -37.91 7.05
CA ALA A 465 10.87 -38.88 7.06
C ALA A 465 11.16 -40.09 6.16
N ILE A 466 11.21 -41.29 6.75
CA ILE A 466 11.38 -42.55 6.03
C ILE A 466 10.02 -42.94 5.44
N VAL A 467 9.87 -42.77 4.12
CA VAL A 467 8.68 -43.24 3.38
C VAL A 467 8.80 -44.75 3.17
N ILE A 468 8.06 -45.53 3.96
CA ILE A 468 7.95 -46.99 3.79
C ILE A 468 6.87 -47.28 2.73
N PRO A 469 7.17 -47.97 1.61
CA PRO A 469 6.13 -48.43 0.70
C PRO A 469 5.29 -49.54 1.37
N PRO A 470 3.96 -49.56 1.19
CA PRO A 470 3.12 -50.57 1.83
C PRO A 470 3.44 -51.99 1.35
N SER A 471 3.64 -52.89 2.29
CA SER A 471 3.84 -54.33 2.06
C SER A 471 2.59 -54.98 1.49
N SER A 472 2.76 -55.91 0.55
CA SER A 472 1.67 -56.57 -0.19
C SER A 472 0.82 -57.52 0.67
N PRO A 473 -0.48 -57.64 0.37
CA PRO A 473 -1.25 -58.84 0.69
C PRO A 473 -1.11 -59.88 -0.43
N ARG A 474 -0.68 -61.09 -0.04
CA ARG A 474 -1.16 -62.43 -0.47
C ARG A 474 -1.99 -62.50 -1.78
N ASP A 475 -1.71 -63.37 -2.75
CA ASP A 475 -0.77 -64.48 -2.78
C ASP A 475 -0.48 -64.93 -4.24
N LEU A 476 0.71 -65.51 -4.44
CA LEU A 476 1.03 -66.65 -5.33
C LEU A 476 0.30 -66.87 -6.68
N ILE A 477 1.12 -67.04 -7.75
CA ILE A 477 1.03 -68.00 -8.90
C ILE A 477 1.24 -67.37 -10.31
N ILE A 478 2.18 -67.97 -11.06
CA ILE A 478 2.60 -67.72 -12.47
C ILE A 478 3.64 -66.58 -12.71
N TRP A 479 4.92 -66.96 -12.59
CA TRP A 479 6.06 -66.50 -13.41
C TRP A 479 5.85 -66.86 -14.91
N PRO A 480 6.60 -66.35 -15.91
CA PRO A 480 7.36 -65.09 -15.99
C PRO A 480 7.32 -64.43 -17.41
N ALA A 481 6.17 -64.42 -18.11
CA ALA A 481 6.15 -64.10 -19.55
C ALA A 481 6.15 -62.60 -19.93
N PHE A 482 5.64 -61.71 -19.08
CA PHE A 482 5.43 -60.29 -19.45
C PHE A 482 6.65 -59.37 -19.28
N ALA A 483 7.74 -59.86 -18.68
CA ALA A 483 8.93 -59.07 -18.37
C ALA A 483 9.70 -58.57 -19.61
N LEU A 484 9.49 -59.16 -20.79
CA LEU A 484 10.23 -58.81 -22.02
C LEU A 484 9.49 -57.88 -22.99
N VAL A 485 8.18 -57.67 -22.83
CA VAL A 485 7.41 -56.76 -23.73
C VAL A 485 7.31 -55.34 -23.17
N VAL A 486 7.26 -55.18 -21.84
CA VAL A 486 7.15 -53.85 -21.20
C VAL A 486 8.51 -53.10 -21.17
N GLY A 487 9.63 -53.83 -21.15
CA GLY A 487 10.97 -53.23 -21.12
C GLY A 487 11.30 -52.34 -22.33
N ALA A 488 10.79 -52.68 -23.51
CA ALA A 488 11.03 -51.92 -24.75
C ALA A 488 10.26 -50.59 -24.80
N PHE A 489 9.00 -50.56 -24.34
CA PHE A 489 8.21 -49.32 -24.27
C PHE A 489 8.56 -48.44 -23.05
N GLY A 490 9.01 -49.05 -21.94
CA GLY A 490 9.41 -48.32 -20.74
C GLY A 490 10.63 -47.41 -20.94
N ALA A 491 11.63 -47.85 -21.72
CA ALA A 491 12.88 -47.11 -21.91
C ALA A 491 12.67 -45.76 -22.65
N ALA A 492 11.83 -45.74 -23.67
CA ALA A 492 11.47 -44.50 -24.39
C ALA A 492 10.64 -43.54 -23.52
N GLY A 493 9.69 -44.06 -22.73
CA GLY A 493 8.88 -43.24 -21.82
C GLY A 493 9.66 -42.66 -20.63
N PHE A 494 10.65 -43.40 -20.10
CA PHE A 494 11.39 -42.99 -18.91
C PHE A 494 12.35 -41.82 -19.16
N LEU A 495 12.99 -41.77 -20.33
CA LEU A 495 13.83 -40.63 -20.72
C LEU A 495 13.00 -39.35 -21.00
N ALA A 496 11.75 -39.49 -21.44
CA ALA A 496 10.84 -38.35 -21.60
C ALA A 496 10.34 -37.78 -20.25
N LEU A 497 10.12 -38.64 -19.25
CA LEU A 497 9.56 -38.21 -17.95
C LEU A 497 10.61 -37.66 -16.97
N ARG A 498 11.89 -38.03 -17.09
CA ARG A 498 12.92 -37.60 -16.12
C ARG A 498 13.35 -36.13 -16.20
N ARG A 499 12.77 -35.33 -17.10
CA ARG A 499 13.03 -33.88 -17.24
C ARG A 499 11.90 -32.96 -16.71
N SER A 500 10.86 -33.50 -16.05
CA SER A 500 9.62 -32.73 -15.80
C SER A 500 8.97 -32.89 -14.41
N ALA A 501 9.74 -33.18 -13.36
CA ALA A 501 9.20 -33.46 -12.01
C ALA A 501 9.98 -32.83 -10.82
N LYS A 502 10.68 -31.71 -11.02
CA LYS A 502 11.29 -30.91 -9.93
C LYS A 502 10.99 -29.40 -9.96
N HIS A 503 10.14 -28.96 -10.89
CA HIS A 503 9.73 -27.57 -11.03
C HIS A 503 8.26 -27.53 -11.47
N ALA A 504 7.34 -27.76 -10.53
CA ALA A 504 5.92 -27.53 -10.75
C ALA A 504 5.61 -26.06 -10.44
N PHE A 505 4.98 -25.35 -11.36
CA PHE A 505 4.46 -24.01 -11.11
C PHE A 505 3.41 -24.09 -10.01
N ARG A 506 3.70 -23.52 -8.84
CA ARG A 506 2.74 -23.42 -7.75
C ARG A 506 1.99 -22.11 -7.90
N MET A 507 0.74 -22.17 -8.33
CA MET A 507 -0.14 -20.99 -8.37
C MET A 507 -0.35 -20.47 -6.94
N GLU A 508 0.01 -19.21 -6.72
CA GLU A 508 -0.14 -18.52 -5.45
C GLU A 508 -1.42 -17.69 -5.46
N ASP A 509 -1.62 -16.91 -6.54
CA ASP A 509 -2.73 -15.96 -6.68
C ASP A 509 -3.29 -16.02 -8.10
N LEU A 510 -4.62 -15.85 -8.22
CA LEU A 510 -5.36 -15.81 -9.49
C LEU A 510 -6.29 -14.60 -9.48
N PHE A 511 -6.29 -13.85 -10.58
CA PHE A 511 -7.12 -12.67 -10.79
C PHE A 511 -7.89 -12.80 -12.10
N LEU A 512 -9.18 -12.47 -12.07
CA LEU A 512 -10.07 -12.40 -13.23
C LEU A 512 -10.44 -10.93 -13.45
N ILE A 513 -10.20 -10.40 -14.65
CA ILE A 513 -10.23 -8.95 -14.93
C ILE A 513 -11.06 -8.69 -16.20
N ASN A 514 -11.93 -7.68 -16.19
CA ASN A 514 -12.70 -7.20 -17.33
C ASN A 514 -11.78 -6.71 -18.48
N GLY A 515 -12.26 -6.78 -19.72
CA GLY A 515 -11.81 -6.01 -20.90
C GLY A 515 -11.29 -4.60 -20.58
N GLU A 516 -11.94 -3.88 -19.67
CA GLU A 516 -11.65 -2.51 -19.25
C GLU A 516 -10.67 -2.39 -18.06
N GLY A 517 -10.15 -3.51 -17.52
CA GLY A 517 -9.16 -3.51 -16.44
C GLY A 517 -9.72 -3.62 -15.01
N LEU A 518 -11.05 -3.66 -14.84
CA LEU A 518 -11.70 -3.82 -13.53
C LEU A 518 -11.60 -5.27 -13.01
N LEU A 519 -11.25 -5.46 -11.73
CA LEU A 519 -11.18 -6.78 -11.10
C LEU A 519 -12.59 -7.37 -10.88
N ILE A 520 -12.86 -8.54 -11.46
CA ILE A 520 -14.12 -9.29 -11.32
C ILE A 520 -14.04 -10.24 -10.11
N ALA A 521 -12.94 -10.98 -9.98
CA ALA A 521 -12.77 -11.96 -8.92
C ALA A 521 -11.29 -12.23 -8.63
N HIS A 522 -10.98 -12.53 -7.37
CA HIS A 522 -9.65 -12.93 -6.91
C HIS A 522 -9.74 -14.16 -6.01
N THR A 523 -8.73 -15.03 -6.11
CA THR A 523 -8.51 -16.06 -5.10
C THR A 523 -7.01 -16.22 -4.83
N THR A 524 -6.65 -16.24 -3.55
CA THR A 524 -5.31 -16.61 -3.09
C THR A 524 -5.33 -18.04 -2.53
N SER A 525 -4.28 -18.80 -2.82
CA SER A 525 -4.03 -20.13 -2.25
C SER A 525 -3.03 -20.09 -1.09
N ARG A 526 -2.68 -18.89 -0.60
CA ARG A 526 -1.83 -18.72 0.59
C ARG A 526 -2.65 -18.97 1.86
N ARG A 527 -2.24 -19.94 2.67
CA ARG A 527 -3.00 -20.36 3.88
C ARG A 527 -2.69 -19.55 5.13
N ASP A 528 -1.62 -18.75 5.11
CA ASP A 528 -1.13 -17.96 6.25
C ASP A 528 -0.71 -16.56 5.76
N SER A 529 -1.60 -15.58 5.85
CA SER A 529 -1.30 -14.13 5.80
C SER A 529 -2.51 -13.37 6.35
N HIS A 530 -2.52 -13.10 7.65
CA HIS A 530 -3.42 -12.14 8.28
C HIS A 530 -2.56 -10.91 8.58
N GLY A 531 -2.63 -9.90 7.71
CA GLY A 531 -1.77 -8.73 7.71
C GLY A 531 -1.52 -8.18 6.30
N ASP A 532 -1.66 -6.86 6.17
CA ASP A 532 -1.26 -6.01 5.04
C ASP A 532 -2.13 -6.03 3.76
N GLU A 533 -3.40 -5.61 3.88
CA GLU A 533 -4.23 -5.17 2.73
C GLU A 533 -3.56 -4.03 1.93
N ASP A 534 -2.81 -3.13 2.57
CA ASP A 534 -2.15 -2.00 1.91
C ASP A 534 -0.94 -2.40 1.05
N ILE A 535 -0.16 -3.40 1.47
CA ILE A 535 0.94 -3.94 0.66
C ILE A 535 0.38 -4.72 -0.53
N LEU A 536 -0.75 -5.42 -0.33
CA LEU A 536 -1.48 -6.06 -1.43
C LEU A 536 -1.99 -5.01 -2.41
N ALA A 537 -2.59 -3.91 -1.97
CA ALA A 537 -3.06 -2.82 -2.82
C ALA A 537 -1.93 -2.14 -3.63
N GLY A 538 -0.76 -1.94 -3.02
CA GLY A 538 0.43 -1.42 -3.71
C GLY A 538 0.94 -2.39 -4.80
N MET A 539 0.98 -3.69 -4.51
CA MET A 539 1.36 -4.72 -5.48
C MET A 539 0.31 -4.86 -6.60
N LEU A 540 -0.98 -4.78 -6.27
CA LEU A 540 -2.09 -4.80 -7.23
C LEU A 540 -1.99 -3.62 -8.19
N THR A 541 -1.76 -2.41 -7.68
CA THR A 541 -1.60 -1.19 -8.50
C THR A 541 -0.45 -1.32 -9.49
N ALA A 542 0.71 -1.83 -9.04
CA ALA A 542 1.87 -2.04 -9.91
C ALA A 542 1.64 -3.13 -10.98
N ILE A 543 0.91 -4.21 -10.65
CA ILE A 543 0.55 -5.26 -11.60
C ILE A 543 -0.52 -4.76 -12.59
N MET A 544 -1.48 -3.95 -12.15
CA MET A 544 -2.51 -3.35 -13.00
C MET A 544 -1.92 -2.35 -13.99
N SER A 545 -1.02 -1.45 -13.56
CA SER A 545 -0.38 -0.52 -14.50
C SER A 545 0.49 -1.26 -15.53
N PHE A 546 1.26 -2.27 -15.09
CA PHE A 546 2.04 -3.10 -16.01
C PHE A 546 1.19 -3.91 -16.99
N ALA A 547 0.03 -4.42 -16.53
CA ALA A 547 -0.93 -5.13 -17.38
C ALA A 547 -1.71 -4.20 -18.33
N GLN A 548 -1.73 -2.88 -18.11
CA GLN A 548 -2.25 -1.90 -19.06
C GLN A 548 -1.17 -1.48 -20.07
N ASP A 549 0.05 -1.21 -19.60
CA ASP A 549 1.18 -0.71 -20.40
C ASP A 549 1.66 -1.74 -21.45
N VAL A 550 1.69 -3.02 -21.09
CA VAL A 550 2.12 -4.12 -22.00
C VAL A 550 1.07 -4.48 -23.06
N PHE A 551 -0.17 -3.98 -22.95
CA PHE A 551 -1.33 -4.47 -23.72
C PHE A 551 -1.95 -3.47 -24.71
N GLN A 552 -1.38 -2.27 -24.88
CA GLN A 552 -1.81 -1.36 -25.95
C GLN A 552 -1.43 -1.84 -27.36
N GLU A 553 -0.47 -2.77 -27.52
CA GLU A 553 -0.03 -3.24 -28.83
C GLU A 553 0.02 -4.78 -28.99
N GLU A 554 -0.60 -5.22 -30.10
CA GLU A 554 -0.68 -6.57 -30.72
C GLU A 554 -1.60 -7.66 -30.13
N ILE A 555 -2.43 -8.18 -31.04
CA ILE A 555 -3.37 -9.29 -30.86
C ILE A 555 -2.62 -10.63 -30.94
N GLY A 556 -2.69 -11.42 -29.86
CA GLY A 556 -2.52 -12.88 -29.93
C GLY A 556 -1.16 -13.42 -29.49
N GLY A 557 -1.12 -13.98 -28.28
CA GLY A 557 0.02 -14.74 -27.78
C GLY A 557 0.07 -14.73 -26.25
N LEU A 558 0.35 -15.87 -25.62
CA LEU A 558 0.57 -15.92 -24.17
C LEU A 558 1.83 -15.14 -23.84
N ARG A 559 1.69 -14.04 -23.10
CA ARG A 559 2.81 -13.23 -22.61
C ARG A 559 3.17 -13.69 -21.20
N GLN A 560 4.33 -14.34 -21.07
CA GLN A 560 4.94 -14.71 -19.79
C GLN A 560 5.98 -13.65 -19.43
N PHE A 561 6.00 -13.23 -18.16
CA PHE A 561 7.06 -12.39 -17.61
C PHE A 561 7.43 -12.85 -16.19
N GLU A 562 8.66 -12.54 -15.79
CA GLU A 562 9.24 -12.91 -14.49
C GLU A 562 9.46 -11.64 -13.66
N ILE A 563 8.90 -11.60 -12.46
CA ILE A 563 9.10 -10.51 -11.48
C ILE A 563 9.74 -11.13 -10.23
N GLY A 564 11.03 -10.86 -10.03
CA GLY A 564 11.80 -11.42 -8.93
C GLY A 564 11.88 -12.94 -9.00
N ASN A 565 11.26 -13.63 -8.03
CA ASN A 565 11.15 -15.10 -7.98
C ASN A 565 9.78 -15.63 -8.40
N LYS A 566 8.87 -14.76 -8.86
CA LYS A 566 7.53 -15.12 -9.31
C LYS A 566 7.43 -15.05 -10.84
N THR A 567 6.67 -15.97 -11.40
CA THR A 567 6.34 -16.01 -12.82
C THR A 567 4.85 -15.68 -12.97
N VAL A 568 4.53 -14.80 -13.91
CA VAL A 568 3.14 -14.42 -14.21
C VAL A 568 2.74 -15.02 -15.56
N ALA A 569 1.59 -15.70 -15.57
CA ALA A 569 0.92 -16.17 -16.77
C ALA A 569 -0.31 -15.31 -17.01
N LEU A 570 -0.43 -14.72 -18.21
CA LEU A 570 -1.58 -13.90 -18.59
C LEU A 570 -2.19 -14.43 -19.89
N GLU A 571 -3.50 -14.69 -19.87
CA GLU A 571 -4.30 -15.08 -21.03
C GLU A 571 -5.51 -14.14 -21.19
N ARG A 572 -5.91 -13.93 -22.45
CA ARG A 572 -6.99 -13.04 -22.88
C ARG A 572 -8.08 -13.84 -23.58
N SER A 573 -9.35 -13.54 -23.27
CA SER A 573 -10.51 -13.87 -24.08
C SER A 573 -11.17 -12.59 -24.64
N GLU A 574 -12.41 -12.67 -25.10
CA GLU A 574 -13.06 -11.58 -25.83
C GLU A 574 -13.40 -10.40 -24.90
N HIS A 575 -13.90 -10.70 -23.69
CA HIS A 575 -14.36 -9.71 -22.70
C HIS A 575 -13.60 -9.78 -21.36
N VAL A 576 -12.70 -10.75 -21.18
CA VAL A 576 -12.05 -11.04 -19.88
C VAL A 576 -10.58 -11.43 -20.05
N TYR A 577 -9.77 -11.17 -19.02
CA TYR A 577 -8.40 -11.66 -18.87
C TYR A 577 -8.26 -12.46 -17.58
N VAL A 578 -7.34 -13.41 -17.56
CA VAL A 578 -6.94 -14.13 -16.35
C VAL A 578 -5.44 -14.01 -16.11
N ALA A 579 -5.08 -13.47 -14.96
CA ALA A 579 -3.69 -13.36 -14.50
C ALA A 579 -3.43 -14.39 -13.39
N ALA A 580 -2.52 -15.33 -13.64
CA ALA A 580 -2.09 -16.34 -12.68
C ALA A 580 -0.64 -16.07 -12.26
N ILE A 581 -0.44 -15.85 -10.96
CA ILE A 581 0.88 -15.59 -10.36
C ILE A 581 1.31 -16.83 -9.58
N GLY A 582 2.57 -17.24 -9.72
CA GLY A 582 3.09 -18.39 -9.00
C GLY A 582 4.60 -18.53 -9.04
N SER A 583 5.12 -19.44 -8.23
CA SER A 583 6.55 -19.75 -8.18
C SER A 583 6.89 -20.93 -9.10
N GLY A 584 7.83 -20.72 -10.04
CA GLY A 584 8.41 -21.74 -10.91
C GLY A 584 8.12 -21.57 -12.41
N PRO A 585 8.79 -22.36 -13.28
CA PRO A 585 8.60 -22.28 -14.72
C PRO A 585 7.22 -22.79 -15.16
N ILE A 586 6.48 -21.93 -15.87
CA ILE A 586 5.18 -22.28 -16.45
C ILE A 586 5.36 -23.38 -17.52
N ARG A 587 4.46 -24.36 -17.51
CA ARG A 587 4.35 -25.39 -18.56
C ARG A 587 3.22 -25.01 -19.49
N ASN A 588 3.35 -25.27 -20.81
CA ASN A 588 2.33 -25.02 -21.84
C ASN A 588 0.92 -25.58 -21.53
N ARG A 589 0.79 -26.50 -20.55
CA ARG A 589 -0.50 -27.05 -20.09
C ARG A 589 -1.29 -26.08 -19.21
N LEU A 590 -0.63 -25.19 -18.46
CA LEU A 590 -1.32 -24.16 -17.68
C LEU A 590 -2.04 -23.19 -18.62
N SER A 591 -1.35 -22.77 -19.68
CA SER A 591 -1.89 -21.98 -20.79
C SER A 591 -3.18 -22.59 -21.35
N THR A 592 -3.18 -23.89 -21.66
CA THR A 592 -4.38 -24.59 -22.14
C THR A 592 -5.50 -24.59 -21.09
N SER A 593 -5.18 -24.83 -19.81
CA SER A 593 -6.19 -24.80 -18.74
C SER A 593 -6.78 -23.40 -18.50
N LEU A 594 -5.97 -22.33 -18.57
CA LEU A 594 -6.46 -20.95 -18.47
C LEU A 594 -7.37 -20.57 -19.65
N ARG A 595 -7.03 -21.01 -20.88
CA ARG A 595 -7.89 -20.84 -22.06
C ARG A 595 -9.21 -21.62 -21.94
N ASP A 596 -9.16 -22.88 -21.53
CA ASP A 596 -10.36 -23.71 -21.30
C ASP A 596 -11.26 -23.12 -20.20
N PHE A 597 -10.66 -22.47 -19.20
CA PHE A 597 -11.36 -21.79 -18.11
C PHE A 597 -12.02 -20.48 -18.55
N LEU A 598 -11.29 -19.61 -19.26
CA LEU A 598 -11.88 -18.41 -19.87
C LEU A 598 -12.99 -18.77 -20.86
N ALA A 599 -12.82 -19.81 -21.67
CA ALA A 599 -13.85 -20.27 -22.60
C ALA A 599 -15.15 -20.73 -21.90
N ASP A 600 -15.06 -21.34 -20.71
CA ASP A 600 -16.24 -21.68 -19.88
C ASP A 600 -16.89 -20.44 -19.23
N ILE A 601 -16.11 -19.38 -18.95
CA ILE A 601 -16.62 -18.10 -18.43
C ILE A 601 -17.35 -17.33 -19.53
N GLU A 602 -16.74 -17.19 -20.70
CA GLU A 602 -17.38 -16.55 -21.87
C GLU A 602 -18.63 -17.31 -22.31
N GLU A 603 -18.62 -18.65 -22.36
CA GLU A 603 -19.79 -19.50 -22.67
C GLU A 603 -20.96 -19.27 -21.69
N ARG A 604 -20.70 -18.84 -20.45
CA ARG A 604 -21.70 -18.72 -19.38
C ARG A 604 -22.12 -17.27 -19.07
N TYR A 605 -21.22 -16.31 -19.28
CA TYR A 605 -21.39 -14.93 -18.82
C TYR A 605 -21.07 -13.88 -19.89
N GLY A 606 -20.61 -14.24 -21.10
CA GLY A 606 -20.15 -13.28 -22.12
C GLY A 606 -21.12 -12.11 -22.38
N ASP A 607 -22.40 -12.42 -22.63
CA ASP A 607 -23.46 -11.42 -22.86
C ASP A 607 -23.67 -10.46 -21.67
N ARG A 608 -23.35 -10.89 -20.44
CA ARG A 608 -23.45 -10.05 -19.23
C ARG A 608 -22.17 -9.26 -18.97
N LEU A 609 -21.01 -9.83 -19.33
CA LEU A 609 -19.71 -9.20 -19.17
C LEU A 609 -19.54 -7.98 -20.08
N GLN A 610 -20.24 -7.93 -21.22
CA GLN A 610 -20.33 -6.75 -22.09
C GLN A 610 -21.00 -5.53 -21.45
N TRP A 611 -21.83 -5.72 -20.42
CA TRP A 611 -22.63 -4.67 -19.78
C TRP A 611 -22.51 -4.70 -18.25
N TRP A 612 -21.40 -5.23 -17.75
CA TRP A 612 -21.23 -5.50 -16.31
C TRP A 612 -21.06 -4.21 -15.50
N SER A 613 -21.91 -4.05 -14.49
CA SER A 613 -22.05 -2.86 -13.66
C SER A 613 -20.93 -2.62 -12.63
N GLY A 614 -19.96 -3.54 -12.54
CA GLY A 614 -18.94 -3.56 -11.48
C GLY A 614 -19.40 -4.22 -10.17
N MET A 615 -20.62 -4.75 -10.08
CA MET A 615 -21.11 -5.47 -8.89
C MET A 615 -21.14 -6.98 -9.11
N ASN A 616 -20.62 -7.77 -8.15
CA ASN A 616 -20.55 -9.23 -8.27
C ASN A 616 -21.94 -9.93 -8.17
N GLU A 617 -22.99 -9.20 -7.78
CA GLU A 617 -24.35 -9.72 -7.66
C GLU A 617 -24.94 -10.20 -9.00
N ASP A 618 -24.50 -9.61 -10.12
CA ASP A 618 -24.93 -9.99 -11.49
C ASP A 618 -24.31 -11.31 -11.99
N LEU A 619 -23.22 -11.78 -11.35
CA LEU A 619 -22.35 -12.89 -11.78
C LEU A 619 -22.40 -14.09 -10.82
N VAL A 620 -23.60 -14.45 -10.37
CA VAL A 620 -23.87 -15.50 -9.38
C VAL A 620 -23.11 -16.82 -9.66
N GLY A 621 -22.13 -17.11 -8.80
CA GLY A 621 -21.34 -18.35 -8.82
C GLY A 621 -19.99 -18.25 -9.54
N ILE A 622 -19.55 -17.06 -9.98
CA ILE A 622 -18.23 -16.88 -10.60
C ILE A 622 -17.08 -17.17 -9.61
N ASP A 623 -17.20 -16.74 -8.35
CA ASP A 623 -16.21 -17.00 -7.30
C ASP A 623 -16.01 -18.50 -7.03
N ALA A 624 -17.07 -19.29 -7.11
CA ALA A 624 -17.00 -20.75 -6.96
C ALA A 624 -16.22 -21.38 -8.13
N MET A 625 -16.37 -20.88 -9.36
CA MET A 625 -15.59 -21.35 -10.51
C MET A 625 -14.10 -20.97 -10.38
N VAL A 626 -13.82 -19.74 -9.95
CA VAL A 626 -12.47 -19.22 -9.69
C VAL A 626 -11.75 -20.03 -8.59
N GLN A 627 -12.43 -20.30 -7.47
CA GLN A 627 -11.90 -21.16 -6.40
C GLN A 627 -11.73 -22.63 -6.81
N LEU A 628 -12.62 -23.17 -7.65
CA LEU A 628 -12.48 -24.53 -8.18
C LEU A 628 -11.26 -24.66 -9.11
N PHE A 629 -10.98 -23.64 -9.92
CA PHE A 629 -9.78 -23.59 -10.76
C PHE A 629 -8.51 -23.52 -9.90
N ALA A 630 -8.44 -22.59 -8.94
CA ALA A 630 -7.26 -22.43 -8.09
C ALA A 630 -6.92 -23.68 -7.25
N LYS A 631 -7.93 -24.46 -6.84
CA LYS A 631 -7.74 -25.75 -6.14
C LYS A 631 -7.27 -26.89 -7.05
N ARG A 632 -7.27 -26.74 -8.38
CA ARG A 632 -7.10 -27.86 -9.32
C ARG A 632 -6.11 -27.50 -10.44
N GLU A 633 -4.88 -28.04 -10.36
CA GLU A 633 -3.81 -27.88 -11.37
C GLU A 633 -4.18 -28.33 -12.81
N ARG A 634 -5.39 -28.87 -13.03
CA ARG A 634 -5.91 -29.28 -14.32
C ARG A 634 -7.39 -28.93 -14.40
N TYR A 635 -7.69 -27.95 -15.23
CA TYR A 635 -9.04 -27.62 -15.65
C TYR A 635 -9.24 -28.05 -17.10
N ARG A 636 -10.42 -28.60 -17.41
CA ARG A 636 -10.90 -28.87 -18.78
C ARG A 636 -12.27 -28.23 -18.96
N ARG A 637 -12.56 -27.73 -20.15
CA ARG A 637 -13.86 -27.16 -20.50
C ARG A 637 -15.02 -28.07 -20.07
N GLY A 638 -15.96 -27.53 -19.29
CA GLY A 638 -17.09 -28.25 -18.71
C GLY A 638 -16.85 -28.98 -17.37
N ASP A 639 -15.65 -28.89 -16.74
CA ASP A 639 -15.41 -29.49 -15.41
C ASP A 639 -16.34 -28.94 -14.32
N TRP A 640 -16.78 -27.68 -14.46
CA TRP A 640 -17.76 -27.05 -13.56
C TRP A 640 -19.12 -27.78 -13.56
N LYS A 641 -19.55 -28.31 -14.72
CA LYS A 641 -20.85 -29.00 -14.87
C LYS A 641 -20.95 -30.28 -14.02
N ARG A 642 -19.81 -30.86 -13.59
CA ARG A 642 -19.76 -32.05 -12.71
C ARG A 642 -20.02 -31.76 -11.23
N HIS A 643 -19.91 -30.50 -10.79
CA HIS A 643 -20.08 -30.10 -9.38
C HIS A 643 -21.38 -29.29 -9.16
N ALA A 644 -22.18 -29.10 -10.22
CA ALA A 644 -23.49 -28.46 -10.19
C ALA A 644 -24.66 -29.46 -10.10
N ALA A 645 -24.38 -30.76 -10.01
CA ALA A 645 -25.39 -31.78 -9.74
C ALA A 645 -25.64 -31.85 -8.22
N PRO A 646 -26.90 -31.89 -7.74
CA PRO A 646 -27.20 -31.82 -6.32
C PRO A 646 -26.87 -33.14 -5.60
N ASP A 647 -26.17 -33.05 -4.47
CA ASP A 647 -25.92 -34.20 -3.59
C ASP A 647 -27.24 -34.70 -2.97
N ALA A 648 -27.64 -35.91 -3.35
CA ALA A 648 -28.76 -36.61 -2.75
C ALA A 648 -28.36 -37.13 -1.35
N GLY A 649 -28.62 -36.37 -0.29
CA GLY A 649 -28.23 -36.81 1.05
C GLY A 649 -28.36 -35.84 2.22
N SER A 650 -29.39 -34.98 2.28
CA SER A 650 -29.76 -34.31 3.53
C SER A 650 -31.28 -34.26 3.71
N GLY A 651 -31.73 -34.39 4.97
CA GLY A 651 -33.15 -34.50 5.33
C GLY A 651 -33.94 -33.20 5.17
N PRO A 652 -35.27 -33.21 5.42
CA PRO A 652 -36.13 -32.07 5.16
C PRO A 652 -35.71 -30.85 5.98
N VAL A 653 -35.63 -29.70 5.29
CA VAL A 653 -35.41 -28.39 5.92
C VAL A 653 -36.58 -28.09 6.84
N GLN A 654 -36.27 -27.77 8.09
CA GLN A 654 -37.26 -27.34 9.07
C GLN A 654 -37.61 -25.87 8.80
N GLU A 655 -38.90 -25.60 8.68
CA GLU A 655 -39.46 -24.27 8.44
C GLU A 655 -39.17 -23.34 9.65
N PRO A 656 -38.65 -22.11 9.44
CA PRO A 656 -38.30 -21.23 10.56
C PRO A 656 -39.56 -20.61 11.17
N GLU A 657 -39.81 -20.85 12.46
CA GLU A 657 -40.88 -20.19 13.20
C GLU A 657 -40.67 -18.67 13.26
N LEU A 658 -41.77 -17.91 13.09
CA LEU A 658 -41.80 -16.47 13.29
C LEU A 658 -41.69 -16.11 14.78
N GLY A 659 -40.71 -15.26 15.12
CA GLY A 659 -40.63 -14.56 16.40
C GLY A 659 -39.30 -13.79 16.51
N ALA A 660 -39.23 -12.47 16.65
CA ALA A 660 -40.28 -11.48 16.92
C ALA A 660 -40.11 -10.21 16.07
N GLU A 661 -41.22 -9.48 15.84
CA GLU A 661 -41.25 -8.23 15.09
C GLU A 661 -40.52 -7.07 15.80
N ILE A 662 -39.78 -6.26 15.04
CA ILE A 662 -39.34 -4.94 15.48
C ILE A 662 -40.47 -3.94 15.18
N HIS A 663 -41.18 -3.50 16.22
CA HIS A 663 -42.21 -2.46 16.10
C HIS A 663 -41.59 -1.08 15.79
N LEU A 664 -41.66 -0.68 14.52
CA LEU A 664 -41.44 0.70 14.09
C LEU A 664 -42.71 1.53 14.32
N VAL A 665 -42.72 2.33 15.40
CA VAL A 665 -43.80 3.29 15.68
C VAL A 665 -43.58 4.57 14.88
N ILE A 666 -44.27 4.70 13.75
CA ILE A 666 -44.40 5.97 13.03
C ILE A 666 -45.45 6.82 13.77
N VAL A 667 -45.03 7.97 14.32
CA VAL A 667 -45.93 8.93 14.97
C VAL A 667 -46.54 9.86 13.91
N PRO A 668 -47.86 9.84 13.65
CA PRO A 668 -48.49 10.79 12.73
C PRO A 668 -48.59 12.18 13.38
N LYS A 669 -48.08 13.19 12.68
CA LYS A 669 -48.20 14.60 13.09
C LYS A 669 -49.67 15.06 12.95
N ALA A 670 -50.35 15.21 14.09
CA ALA A 670 -51.73 15.72 14.12
C ALA A 670 -51.81 17.19 13.64
N PRO A 671 -52.91 17.61 12.99
CA PRO A 671 -53.04 18.97 12.47
C PRO A 671 -53.38 19.97 13.57
N LEU A 672 -52.83 21.18 13.45
CA LEU A 672 -53.24 22.34 14.26
C LEU A 672 -54.72 22.66 14.01
N ARG A 673 -55.47 22.91 15.09
CA ARG A 673 -56.75 23.64 15.05
C ARG A 673 -56.59 24.98 15.78
N PRO A 674 -57.31 26.03 15.35
CA PRO A 674 -57.03 27.39 15.78
C PRO A 674 -57.73 27.73 17.10
N LEU A 675 -56.99 28.36 18.02
CA LEU A 675 -57.18 29.75 18.48
C LEU A 675 -56.02 30.20 19.35
#